data_AF-A0A815ZJX8-F1
#
_entry.id   AF-A0A815ZJX8-F1
#
_cell.length_a   1.000
_cell.length_b   1.000
_cell.length_c   1.000
_cell.angle_alpha   90.00
_cell.angle_beta   90.00
_cell.angle_gamma   90.00
#
_symmetry.space_group_name_H-M   'P 1'
#
loop_
_entity.id
_entity.type
_entity.pdbx_description
1 polymer ?
#
loop_
_entity_poly.entity_id
_entity_poly.type
_entity_poly.pdbx_seq_one_letter_code
_entity_poly.pdbx_strand_id
1 'polypeptide(L)'
;MIKNLNQMSPEERDRFLADLANDPSKKDLLQQLLNSGQISSEMKQKLIEEMTKNPIDPTTLLTVLQNFKDISPEVLEKVLKSIEKMSGKDLIELARSLASLQSDVKQRVMKEIINNLPELDSNTQAMILQEMLRASAGISSELLTELIKSVITLTPKLVKELLVRANKLPPEALKKLLEHMGEVPLEILEDIVKNLEQLSAEVISALLQLKNLPASIREKLLKEINSNPKIKSKLKAIDPLLNGIEGVGGITPTPRPQVKKPKVNIPPLSKRTPKKPDDPMKALLDPDKLAKIDENDLEALLNDPNLAPEVRLRLMEELRKKRAKKRIVDVPPLTKSSLEEIIDPMDYLYKFCIIHPDRMINYERVFLNTIKHQKEAYPGQNPPADLTSITNMKRGSTMGSAWTNMGGRRRKRGSKQHRMFDGNDDENEDILGNQRSQSMLNFEKEIVTERYNDDEPPVESETARKIDKINFILDGLRMKETDVTQTLNASTGQISHLTSEAIVELYPEVLDPDFSPKKNFSTEKTIFELRSYASSYTTEQLLTRLSKTQIQTINSREEIKQLNGQVRWSTSKLTQLRMRIEMLLGEREHLIALDQEERQKVMYKYKRVERFRRQQSPLWNALHPPTDYEMNIEELGNALRHINGNLFSDQECHYIKFILKIPGVKRINLRVFSIIAALSETVNQIDPFVRNLINKFDYEALDIKMQKAKELFYLMADKSQKIAPNGYVPLETLCVELSAGGIEQENIEHCKKKFDREGKNYVDFTDWLIYVPLFVEIHTRIVSNPFQRYEDPLKPPTVEEQPLQT
;
A
#
# COMPACT_ATOMS: atom_id res chain seq x y z
N MET A 1 -33.56 -8.81 -24.54
CA MET A 1 -32.58 -9.25 -25.55
C MET A 1 -32.59 -10.76 -25.77
N ILE A 2 -32.21 -11.57 -24.78
CA ILE A 2 -32.18 -13.06 -24.92
C ILE A 2 -33.54 -13.64 -25.36
N LYS A 3 -34.65 -13.13 -24.79
CA LYS A 3 -36.00 -13.49 -25.24
C LYS A 3 -36.26 -13.19 -26.73
N ASN A 4 -35.71 -12.10 -27.26
CA ASN A 4 -35.86 -11.72 -28.67
C ASN A 4 -34.96 -12.57 -29.56
N LEU A 5 -33.74 -12.88 -29.12
CA LEU A 5 -32.80 -13.78 -29.80
C LEU A 5 -33.42 -15.18 -30.03
N ASN A 6 -34.17 -15.69 -29.04
CA ASN A 6 -34.87 -16.97 -29.15
C ASN A 6 -36.09 -16.92 -30.08
N GLN A 7 -36.64 -15.73 -30.35
CA GLN A 7 -37.78 -15.51 -31.24
C GLN A 7 -37.36 -15.18 -32.68
N MET A 8 -36.10 -14.81 -32.92
CA MET A 8 -35.54 -14.57 -34.25
C MET A 8 -35.47 -15.84 -35.08
N SER A 9 -35.67 -15.71 -36.39
CA SER A 9 -35.40 -16.78 -37.35
C SER A 9 -33.91 -17.18 -37.32
N PRO A 10 -33.54 -18.42 -37.72
CA PRO A 10 -32.13 -18.84 -37.72
C PRO A 10 -31.20 -17.90 -38.50
N GLU A 11 -31.65 -17.36 -39.63
CA GLU A 11 -30.87 -16.44 -40.46
C GLU A 11 -30.67 -15.07 -39.81
N GLU A 12 -31.72 -14.49 -39.22
CA GLU A 12 -31.63 -13.21 -38.49
C GLU A 12 -30.76 -13.35 -37.25
N ARG A 13 -30.84 -14.50 -36.57
CA ARG A 13 -30.02 -14.83 -35.42
C ARG A 13 -28.56 -14.94 -35.81
N ASP A 14 -28.22 -15.65 -36.88
CA ASP A 14 -26.85 -15.82 -37.33
C ASP A 14 -26.25 -14.47 -37.78
N ARG A 15 -27.02 -13.62 -38.48
CA ARG A 15 -26.61 -12.24 -38.79
C ARG A 15 -26.38 -11.41 -37.53
N PHE A 16 -27.29 -11.49 -36.57
CA PHE A 16 -27.16 -10.76 -35.31
C PHE A 16 -25.92 -11.20 -34.52
N LEU A 17 -25.63 -12.51 -34.47
CA LEU A 17 -24.45 -13.04 -33.78
C LEU A 17 -23.16 -12.63 -34.51
N ALA A 18 -23.15 -12.61 -35.84
CA ALA A 18 -22.02 -12.10 -36.61
C ALA A 18 -21.80 -10.60 -36.39
N ASP A 19 -22.85 -9.78 -36.42
CA ASP A 19 -22.77 -8.34 -36.11
C ASP A 19 -22.29 -8.09 -34.68
N LEU A 20 -22.68 -8.96 -33.75
CA LEU A 20 -22.23 -8.86 -32.36
C LEU A 20 -20.75 -9.25 -32.20
N ALA A 21 -20.30 -10.30 -32.90
CA ALA A 21 -18.92 -10.77 -32.86
C ALA A 21 -17.95 -9.78 -33.53
N ASN A 22 -18.42 -9.04 -34.55
CA ASN A 22 -17.61 -8.08 -35.30
C ASN A 22 -17.57 -6.66 -34.68
N ASP A 23 -18.43 -6.35 -33.71
CA ASP A 23 -18.55 -4.99 -33.14
C ASP A 23 -17.82 -4.87 -31.78
N PRO A 24 -16.65 -4.21 -31.72
CA PRO A 24 -15.86 -4.07 -30.49
C PRO A 24 -16.60 -3.27 -29.40
N SER A 25 -17.57 -2.43 -29.76
CA SER A 25 -18.35 -1.66 -28.78
C SER A 25 -19.33 -2.52 -27.96
N LYS A 26 -19.59 -3.75 -28.41
CA LYS A 26 -20.53 -4.69 -27.78
C LYS A 26 -19.84 -5.80 -26.99
N LYS A 27 -18.54 -5.67 -26.69
CA LYS A 27 -17.74 -6.66 -25.96
C LYS A 27 -18.36 -7.08 -24.62
N ASP A 28 -18.82 -6.11 -23.81
CA ASP A 28 -19.45 -6.39 -22.52
C ASP A 28 -20.74 -7.19 -22.65
N LEU A 29 -21.53 -6.88 -23.69
CA LEU A 29 -22.78 -7.58 -23.99
C LEU A 29 -22.48 -9.02 -24.42
N LEU A 30 -21.46 -9.22 -25.25
CA LEU A 30 -21.01 -10.53 -25.69
C LEU A 30 -20.52 -11.38 -24.50
N GLN A 31 -19.78 -10.78 -23.57
CA GLN A 31 -19.33 -11.43 -22.35
C GLN A 31 -20.51 -11.83 -21.45
N GLN A 32 -21.49 -10.93 -21.28
CA GLN A 32 -22.74 -11.21 -20.55
C GLN A 32 -23.54 -12.35 -21.18
N LEU A 33 -23.61 -12.42 -22.51
CA LEU A 33 -24.30 -13.49 -23.23
C LEU A 33 -23.60 -14.84 -23.04
N LEU A 34 -22.28 -14.91 -23.19
CA LEU A 34 -21.51 -16.14 -22.99
C LEU A 34 -21.65 -16.69 -21.56
N ASN A 35 -21.62 -15.81 -20.58
CA ASN A 35 -21.79 -16.14 -19.17
C ASN A 35 -23.24 -16.45 -18.79
N SER A 36 -24.21 -16.10 -19.63
CA SER A 36 -25.61 -16.39 -19.36
C SER A 36 -25.89 -17.88 -19.58
N GLY A 37 -26.49 -18.53 -18.59
CA GLY A 37 -27.04 -19.89 -18.73
C GLY A 37 -28.31 -19.98 -19.57
N GLN A 38 -28.71 -18.88 -20.23
CA GLN A 38 -29.99 -18.77 -20.94
C GLN A 38 -29.88 -18.95 -22.46
N ILE A 39 -28.66 -19.00 -23.01
CA ILE A 39 -28.41 -19.23 -24.43
C ILE A 39 -28.15 -20.71 -24.66
N SER A 40 -28.71 -21.29 -25.72
CA SER A 40 -28.47 -22.69 -26.07
C SER A 40 -27.00 -22.94 -26.42
N SER A 41 -26.51 -24.16 -26.17
CA SER A 41 -25.14 -24.56 -26.53
C SER A 41 -24.82 -24.33 -28.01
N GLU A 42 -25.79 -24.60 -28.89
CA GLU A 42 -25.67 -24.37 -30.33
C GLU A 42 -25.46 -22.88 -30.68
N MET A 43 -26.17 -21.97 -30.01
CA MET A 43 -25.99 -20.53 -30.21
C MET A 43 -24.66 -20.03 -29.65
N LYS A 44 -24.23 -20.56 -28.49
CA LYS A 44 -22.88 -20.26 -27.96
C LYS A 44 -21.81 -20.73 -28.94
N GLN A 45 -21.95 -21.93 -29.49
CA GLN A 45 -21.00 -22.50 -30.44
C GLN A 45 -20.89 -21.64 -31.71
N LYS A 46 -22.01 -21.25 -32.33
CA LYS A 46 -22.01 -20.36 -33.50
C LYS A 46 -21.39 -18.99 -33.21
N LEU A 47 -21.70 -18.41 -32.05
CA LEU A 47 -21.12 -17.13 -31.64
C LEU A 47 -19.60 -17.22 -31.52
N ILE A 48 -19.09 -18.29 -30.88
CA ILE A 48 -17.65 -18.52 -30.76
C ILE A 48 -17.00 -18.77 -32.12
N GLU A 49 -17.66 -19.53 -33.01
CA GLU A 49 -17.17 -19.73 -34.38
C GLU A 49 -17.03 -18.41 -35.14
N GLU A 50 -18.01 -17.51 -35.06
CA GLU A 50 -17.90 -16.17 -35.66
C GLU A 50 -16.78 -15.34 -35.05
N MET A 51 -16.60 -15.40 -33.71
CA MET A 51 -15.52 -14.68 -33.04
C MET A 51 -14.13 -15.17 -33.46
N THR A 52 -13.96 -16.48 -33.68
CA THR A 52 -12.68 -17.05 -34.13
C THR A 52 -12.26 -16.65 -35.54
N LYS A 53 -13.15 -16.01 -36.32
CA LYS A 53 -12.79 -15.46 -37.64
C LYS A 53 -11.89 -14.23 -37.52
N ASN A 54 -11.95 -13.51 -36.41
CA ASN A 54 -11.15 -12.33 -36.12
C ASN A 54 -10.16 -12.59 -34.97
N PRO A 55 -9.13 -11.73 -34.79
CA PRO A 55 -8.26 -11.81 -33.63
C PRO A 55 -9.09 -11.63 -32.35
N ILE A 56 -9.06 -12.62 -31.47
CA ILE A 56 -9.82 -12.59 -30.21
C ILE A 56 -8.99 -11.87 -29.15
N ASP A 57 -9.60 -10.88 -28.51
CA ASP A 57 -9.02 -10.20 -27.35
C ASP A 57 -8.83 -11.18 -26.15
N PRO A 58 -7.76 -11.04 -25.34
CA PRO A 58 -7.45 -11.96 -24.24
C PRO A 58 -8.59 -12.18 -23.24
N THR A 59 -9.30 -11.12 -22.88
CA THR A 59 -10.37 -11.18 -21.88
C THR A 59 -11.58 -11.93 -22.42
N THR A 60 -11.86 -11.76 -23.71
CA THR A 60 -12.90 -12.47 -24.42
C THR A 60 -12.55 -13.95 -24.56
N LEU A 61 -11.30 -14.24 -24.96
CA LEU A 61 -10.77 -15.60 -25.05
C LEU A 61 -10.86 -16.33 -23.71
N LEU A 62 -10.48 -15.65 -22.62
CA LEU A 62 -10.58 -16.20 -21.26
C LEU A 62 -12.02 -16.57 -20.90
N THR A 63 -12.97 -15.69 -21.23
CA THR A 63 -14.40 -15.93 -20.95
C THR A 63 -14.90 -17.15 -21.74
N VAL A 64 -14.49 -17.29 -23.01
CA VAL A 64 -14.80 -18.47 -23.82
C VAL A 64 -14.21 -19.74 -23.18
N LEU A 65 -12.94 -19.69 -22.76
CA LEU A 65 -12.24 -20.82 -22.14
C LEU A 65 -12.81 -21.22 -20.76
N GLN A 66 -13.33 -20.27 -19.98
CA GLN A 66 -13.99 -20.55 -18.70
C GLN A 66 -15.33 -21.30 -18.89
N ASN A 67 -16.01 -21.09 -20.03
CA ASN A 67 -17.30 -21.70 -20.36
C ASN A 67 -17.17 -22.94 -21.29
N PHE A 68 -16.00 -23.56 -21.37
CA PHE A 68 -15.71 -24.59 -22.37
C PHE A 68 -16.58 -25.86 -22.31
N LYS A 69 -17.25 -26.14 -21.18
CA LYS A 69 -18.13 -27.32 -21.05
C LYS A 69 -19.27 -27.33 -22.07
N ASP A 70 -19.67 -26.15 -22.54
CA ASP A 70 -20.72 -25.96 -23.54
C ASP A 70 -20.18 -25.91 -24.98
N ILE A 71 -18.86 -26.03 -25.16
CA ILE A 71 -18.17 -25.86 -26.45
C ILE A 71 -17.79 -27.24 -27.01
N SER A 72 -18.07 -27.47 -28.29
CA SER A 72 -17.62 -28.67 -28.99
C SER A 72 -16.08 -28.71 -29.08
N PRO A 73 -15.45 -29.91 -29.05
CA PRO A 73 -13.99 -30.03 -29.12
C PRO A 73 -13.41 -29.42 -30.41
N GLU A 74 -14.15 -29.45 -31.53
CA GLU A 74 -13.73 -28.84 -32.79
C GLU A 74 -13.61 -27.32 -32.71
N VAL A 75 -14.55 -26.67 -32.01
CA VAL A 75 -14.52 -25.22 -31.82
C VAL A 75 -13.45 -24.83 -30.81
N LEU A 76 -13.24 -25.65 -29.77
CA LEU A 76 -12.15 -25.44 -28.83
C LEU A 76 -10.79 -25.45 -29.53
N GLU A 77 -10.54 -26.37 -30.47
CA GLU A 77 -9.30 -26.40 -31.26
C GLU A 77 -9.14 -25.15 -32.14
N LYS A 78 -10.22 -24.61 -32.72
CA LYS A 78 -10.17 -23.34 -33.47
C LYS A 78 -9.85 -22.16 -32.55
N VAL A 79 -10.42 -22.14 -31.34
CA VAL A 79 -10.14 -21.13 -30.32
C VAL A 79 -8.69 -21.21 -29.87
N LEU A 80 -8.14 -22.41 -29.65
CA LEU A 80 -6.74 -22.59 -29.28
C LEU A 80 -5.79 -22.14 -30.40
N LYS A 81 -6.09 -22.45 -31.66
CA LYS A 81 -5.31 -21.95 -32.81
C LYS A 81 -5.30 -20.42 -32.95
N SER A 82 -6.28 -19.72 -32.36
CA SER A 82 -6.25 -18.25 -32.36
C SER A 82 -5.14 -17.68 -31.47
N ILE A 83 -4.62 -18.47 -30.52
CA ILE A 83 -3.50 -18.10 -29.63
C ILE A 83 -2.22 -17.85 -30.43
N GLU A 84 -1.99 -18.61 -31.52
CA GLU A 84 -0.85 -18.42 -32.43
C GLU A 84 -0.78 -17.01 -33.02
N LYS A 85 -1.91 -16.31 -33.10
CA LYS A 85 -2.01 -14.96 -33.69
C LYS A 85 -1.98 -13.83 -32.65
N MET A 86 -1.89 -14.17 -31.35
CA MET A 86 -1.94 -13.17 -30.28
C MET A 86 -0.61 -12.42 -30.14
N SER A 87 -0.68 -11.14 -29.77
CA SER A 87 0.54 -10.37 -29.49
C SER A 87 1.19 -10.86 -28.18
N GLY A 88 2.48 -10.57 -28.01
CA GLY A 88 3.19 -10.89 -26.76
C GLY A 88 2.52 -10.32 -25.49
N LYS A 89 1.92 -9.13 -25.58
CA LYS A 89 1.18 -8.51 -24.46
C LYS A 89 -0.08 -9.29 -24.11
N ASP A 90 -0.79 -9.73 -25.15
CA ASP A 90 -2.03 -10.49 -25.04
C ASP A 90 -1.77 -11.89 -24.43
N LEU A 91 -0.67 -12.53 -24.82
CA LEU A 91 -0.23 -13.79 -24.25
C LEU A 91 0.16 -13.68 -22.76
N ILE A 92 0.78 -12.57 -22.34
CA ILE A 92 1.07 -12.31 -20.93
C ILE A 92 -0.23 -12.17 -20.13
N GLU A 93 -1.22 -11.43 -20.64
CA GLU A 93 -2.51 -11.26 -19.97
C GLU A 93 -3.29 -12.58 -19.88
N LEU A 94 -3.25 -13.39 -20.96
CA LEU A 94 -3.79 -14.74 -20.96
C LEU A 94 -3.09 -15.61 -19.91
N ALA A 95 -1.75 -15.57 -19.83
CA ALA A 95 -0.95 -16.33 -18.87
C ALA A 95 -1.29 -16.00 -17.41
N ARG A 96 -1.48 -14.72 -17.07
CA ARG A 96 -1.92 -14.29 -15.72
C ARG A 96 -3.27 -14.88 -15.32
N SER A 97 -4.13 -15.13 -16.30
CA SER A 97 -5.51 -15.55 -16.09
C SER A 97 -5.69 -17.07 -16.08
N LEU A 98 -4.64 -17.85 -16.41
CA LEU A 98 -4.66 -19.31 -16.46
C LEU A 98 -5.03 -19.99 -15.14
N ALA A 99 -4.81 -19.33 -14.00
CA ALA A 99 -5.17 -19.86 -12.69
C ALA A 99 -6.70 -20.05 -12.52
N SER A 100 -7.51 -19.33 -13.29
CA SER A 100 -8.98 -19.42 -13.26
C SER A 100 -9.57 -20.53 -14.12
N LEU A 101 -8.77 -21.15 -14.99
CA LEU A 101 -9.22 -22.18 -15.92
C LEU A 101 -9.25 -23.57 -15.27
N GLN A 102 -10.15 -24.43 -15.75
CA GLN A 102 -10.15 -25.85 -15.37
C GLN A 102 -8.87 -26.55 -15.87
N SER A 103 -8.41 -27.56 -15.13
CA SER A 103 -7.11 -28.24 -15.35
C SER A 103 -6.88 -28.66 -16.80
N ASP A 104 -7.90 -29.23 -17.44
CA ASP A 104 -7.74 -29.86 -18.75
C ASP A 104 -7.58 -28.81 -19.86
N VAL A 105 -8.39 -27.74 -19.82
CA VAL A 105 -8.28 -26.61 -20.74
C VAL A 105 -7.01 -25.84 -20.49
N LYS A 106 -6.69 -25.59 -19.22
CA LYS A 106 -5.48 -24.91 -18.80
C LYS A 106 -4.23 -25.59 -19.35
N GLN A 107 -4.16 -26.92 -19.27
CA GLN A 107 -3.04 -27.69 -19.85
C GLN A 107 -2.95 -27.53 -21.38
N ARG A 108 -4.08 -27.54 -22.09
CA ARG A 108 -4.09 -27.32 -23.56
C ARG A 108 -3.63 -25.92 -23.93
N VAL A 109 -4.18 -24.89 -23.27
CA VAL A 109 -3.80 -23.49 -23.49
C VAL A 109 -2.31 -23.31 -23.20
N MET A 110 -1.81 -23.89 -22.11
CA MET A 110 -0.40 -23.79 -21.76
C MET A 110 0.52 -24.47 -22.79
N LYS A 111 0.12 -25.63 -23.31
CA LYS A 111 0.86 -26.32 -24.37
C LYS A 111 0.93 -25.46 -25.64
N GLU A 112 -0.18 -24.82 -25.99
CA GLU A 112 -0.24 -23.94 -27.16
C GLU A 112 0.62 -22.68 -26.98
N ILE A 113 0.62 -22.09 -25.79
CA ILE A 113 1.51 -20.97 -25.47
C ILE A 113 2.98 -21.41 -25.57
N ILE A 114 3.34 -22.59 -25.05
CA ILE A 114 4.72 -23.12 -25.13
C ILE A 114 5.17 -23.28 -26.59
N ASN A 115 4.31 -23.81 -27.46
CA ASN A 115 4.62 -23.96 -28.89
C ASN A 115 4.89 -22.62 -29.59
N ASN A 116 4.23 -21.54 -29.15
CA ASN A 116 4.37 -20.20 -29.70
C ASN A 116 5.51 -19.39 -29.07
N LEU A 117 6.09 -19.84 -27.95
CA LEU A 117 7.19 -19.12 -27.29
C LEU A 117 8.35 -18.78 -28.23
N PRO A 118 8.88 -19.69 -29.08
CA PRO A 118 10.08 -19.42 -29.87
C PRO A 118 9.98 -18.21 -30.82
N GLU A 119 8.77 -17.78 -31.18
CA GLU A 119 8.55 -16.64 -32.09
C GLU A 119 8.60 -15.28 -31.37
N LEU A 120 8.57 -15.26 -30.04
CA LEU A 120 8.55 -14.06 -29.22
C LEU A 120 9.95 -13.59 -28.82
N ASP A 121 10.08 -12.33 -28.39
CA ASP A 121 11.34 -11.85 -27.82
C ASP A 121 11.62 -12.45 -26.43
N SER A 122 12.89 -12.54 -26.06
CA SER A 122 13.32 -13.20 -24.80
C SER A 122 12.70 -12.61 -23.54
N ASN A 123 12.37 -11.32 -23.51
CA ASN A 123 11.76 -10.68 -22.35
C ASN A 123 10.27 -11.04 -22.25
N THR A 124 9.56 -11.06 -23.38
CA THR A 124 8.17 -11.52 -23.42
C THR A 124 8.05 -13.00 -23.06
N GLN A 125 8.91 -13.85 -23.62
CA GLN A 125 8.98 -15.28 -23.27
C GLN A 125 9.17 -15.49 -21.76
N ALA A 126 10.07 -14.72 -21.16
CA ALA A 126 10.34 -14.72 -19.74
C ALA A 126 9.10 -14.39 -18.89
N MET A 127 8.39 -13.31 -19.22
CA MET A 127 7.18 -12.90 -18.51
C MET A 127 6.06 -13.95 -18.62
N ILE A 128 5.88 -14.52 -19.82
CA ILE A 128 4.87 -15.57 -20.05
C ILE A 128 5.18 -16.81 -19.21
N LEU A 129 6.40 -17.33 -19.30
CA LEU A 129 6.81 -18.52 -18.56
C LEU A 129 6.68 -18.33 -17.05
N GLN A 130 6.99 -17.14 -16.54
CA GLN A 130 6.82 -16.82 -15.13
C GLN A 130 5.36 -16.91 -14.70
N GLU A 131 4.44 -16.32 -15.46
CA GLU A 131 3.01 -16.35 -15.12
C GLU A 131 2.42 -17.76 -15.27
N MET A 132 2.89 -18.54 -16.26
CA MET A 132 2.52 -19.95 -16.41
C MET A 132 2.98 -20.81 -15.24
N LEU A 133 4.23 -20.62 -14.78
CA LEU A 133 4.77 -21.29 -13.60
C LEU A 133 4.00 -20.91 -12.32
N ARG A 134 3.60 -19.64 -12.19
CA ARG A 134 2.76 -19.19 -11.08
C ARG A 134 1.38 -19.86 -11.11
N ALA A 135 0.85 -20.05 -12.30
CA ALA A 135 -0.38 -20.79 -12.51
C ALA A 135 -0.17 -22.32 -12.52
N SER A 136 0.93 -22.90 -12.05
CA SER A 136 1.21 -24.32 -12.33
C SER A 136 0.39 -25.36 -11.56
N ALA A 137 -0.44 -24.93 -10.60
CA ALA A 137 -1.27 -25.83 -9.79
C ALA A 137 -2.26 -26.63 -10.67
N GLY A 138 -2.31 -27.96 -10.48
CA GLY A 138 -3.21 -28.87 -11.21
C GLY A 138 -2.79 -29.20 -12.64
N ILE A 139 -1.55 -28.89 -13.01
CA ILE A 139 -0.96 -29.27 -14.31
C ILE A 139 -0.41 -30.69 -14.24
N SER A 140 -0.50 -31.43 -15.35
CA SER A 140 0.12 -32.74 -15.49
C SER A 140 1.63 -32.66 -15.32
N SER A 141 2.20 -33.70 -14.73
CA SER A 141 3.62 -33.74 -14.44
C SER A 141 4.46 -33.59 -15.74
N GLU A 142 3.99 -34.12 -16.87
CA GLU A 142 4.67 -34.06 -18.17
C GLU A 142 4.76 -32.62 -18.70
N LEU A 143 3.66 -31.88 -18.72
CA LEU A 143 3.63 -30.49 -19.20
C LEU A 143 4.45 -29.57 -18.31
N LEU A 144 4.44 -29.80 -17.00
CA LEU A 144 5.29 -29.07 -16.06
C LEU A 144 6.79 -29.30 -16.36
N THR A 145 7.18 -30.52 -16.70
CA THR A 145 8.55 -30.81 -17.13
C THR A 145 8.90 -30.10 -18.44
N GLU A 146 7.99 -30.06 -19.41
CA GLU A 146 8.18 -29.36 -20.69
C GLU A 146 8.31 -27.83 -20.49
N LEU A 147 7.49 -27.25 -19.62
CA LEU A 147 7.57 -25.85 -19.21
C LEU A 147 8.93 -25.54 -18.56
N ILE A 148 9.40 -26.41 -17.66
CA ILE A 148 10.70 -26.26 -16.99
C ILE A 148 11.85 -26.36 -17.99
N LYS A 149 11.79 -27.30 -18.94
CA LYS A 149 12.80 -27.39 -20.01
C LYS A 149 12.85 -26.13 -20.85
N SER A 150 11.70 -25.57 -21.20
CA SER A 150 11.59 -24.31 -21.94
C SER A 150 12.19 -23.13 -21.17
N VAL A 151 12.00 -23.09 -19.85
CA VAL A 151 12.62 -22.08 -18.98
C VAL A 151 14.15 -22.20 -18.97
N ILE A 152 14.68 -23.42 -18.89
CA ILE A 152 16.12 -23.67 -18.83
C ILE A 152 16.79 -23.29 -20.15
N THR A 153 16.14 -23.55 -21.30
CA THR A 153 16.70 -23.23 -22.63
C THR A 153 16.70 -21.74 -22.95
N LEU A 154 15.76 -20.96 -22.39
CA LEU A 154 15.49 -19.61 -22.89
C LEU A 154 16.44 -18.51 -22.42
N THR A 155 16.99 -18.56 -21.20
CA THR A 155 18.19 -17.79 -20.84
C THR A 155 18.60 -18.00 -19.36
N PRO A 156 19.91 -17.99 -19.07
CA PRO A 156 20.48 -17.96 -17.70
C PRO A 156 19.88 -16.89 -16.78
N LYS A 157 19.56 -15.71 -17.33
CA LYS A 157 18.98 -14.58 -16.60
C LYS A 157 17.59 -14.90 -16.08
N LEU A 158 16.78 -15.62 -16.86
CA LEU A 158 15.42 -15.98 -16.47
C LEU A 158 15.40 -17.01 -15.34
N VAL A 159 16.27 -18.02 -15.44
CA VAL A 159 16.44 -19.04 -14.39
C VAL A 159 16.82 -18.35 -13.07
N LYS A 160 17.72 -17.37 -13.11
CA LYS A 160 18.09 -16.57 -11.95
C LYS A 160 16.90 -15.79 -11.38
N GLU A 161 16.13 -15.09 -12.20
CA GLU A 161 14.98 -14.30 -11.74
C GLU A 161 13.85 -15.19 -11.17
N LEU A 162 13.59 -16.33 -11.81
CA LEU A 162 12.62 -17.33 -11.34
C LEU A 162 13.04 -17.93 -10.00
N LEU A 163 14.33 -18.17 -9.78
CA LEU A 163 14.83 -18.69 -8.51
C LEU A 163 14.77 -17.66 -7.40
N VAL A 164 15.05 -16.37 -7.67
CA VAL A 164 14.80 -15.29 -6.71
C VAL A 164 13.31 -15.21 -6.33
N ARG A 165 12.42 -15.52 -7.28
CA ARG A 165 10.96 -15.54 -7.07
C ARG A 165 10.41 -16.92 -6.69
N ALA A 166 11.27 -17.93 -6.45
CA ALA A 166 10.89 -19.32 -6.22
C ALA A 166 9.91 -19.51 -5.05
N ASN A 167 9.95 -18.61 -4.06
CA ASN A 167 9.06 -18.64 -2.91
C ASN A 167 7.57 -18.45 -3.28
N LYS A 168 7.27 -18.00 -4.51
CA LYS A 168 5.90 -17.85 -5.04
C LYS A 168 5.46 -19.03 -5.91
N LEU A 169 6.33 -20.00 -6.16
CA LEU A 169 6.02 -21.17 -6.97
C LEU A 169 5.32 -22.26 -6.14
N PRO A 170 4.39 -23.02 -6.72
CA PRO A 170 3.86 -24.21 -6.08
C PRO A 170 4.98 -25.21 -5.72
N PRO A 171 4.91 -25.91 -4.58
CA PRO A 171 5.99 -26.82 -4.12
C PRO A 171 6.36 -27.90 -5.14
N GLU A 172 5.38 -28.42 -5.89
CA GLU A 172 5.61 -29.42 -6.94
C GLU A 172 6.40 -28.87 -8.13
N ALA A 173 6.10 -27.64 -8.54
CA ALA A 173 6.85 -26.93 -9.59
C ALA A 173 8.26 -26.61 -9.14
N LEU A 174 8.41 -26.16 -7.89
CA LEU A 174 9.72 -25.95 -7.28
C LEU A 174 10.53 -27.25 -7.25
N LYS A 175 9.94 -28.35 -6.78
CA LYS A 175 10.62 -29.65 -6.72
C LYS A 175 11.07 -30.12 -8.11
N LYS A 176 10.21 -30.05 -9.12
CA LYS A 176 10.57 -30.44 -10.48
C LYS A 176 11.61 -29.51 -11.12
N LEU A 177 11.53 -28.21 -10.86
CA LEU A 177 12.52 -27.23 -11.29
C LEU A 177 13.88 -27.62 -10.71
N LEU A 178 13.90 -27.95 -9.42
CA LEU A 178 15.10 -28.40 -8.71
C LEU A 178 15.65 -29.73 -9.24
N GLU A 179 14.79 -30.69 -9.62
CA GLU A 179 15.22 -31.96 -10.24
C GLU A 179 15.97 -31.74 -11.57
N HIS A 180 15.62 -30.70 -12.34
CA HIS A 180 16.27 -30.34 -13.60
C HIS A 180 17.41 -29.33 -13.44
N MET A 181 17.72 -28.88 -12.21
CA MET A 181 18.85 -27.97 -11.94
C MET A 181 20.21 -28.56 -12.31
N GLY A 182 20.32 -29.89 -12.45
CA GLY A 182 21.55 -30.54 -12.93
C GLY A 182 21.90 -30.17 -14.39
N GLU A 183 20.94 -29.67 -15.15
CA GLU A 183 21.13 -29.22 -16.54
C GLU A 183 21.46 -27.72 -16.62
N VAL A 184 21.44 -27.00 -15.49
CA VAL A 184 21.67 -25.56 -15.43
C VAL A 184 23.18 -25.26 -15.48
N PRO A 185 23.63 -24.31 -16.32
CA PRO A 185 25.03 -23.87 -16.35
C PRO A 185 25.60 -23.52 -14.97
N LEU A 186 26.83 -23.96 -14.72
CA LEU A 186 27.50 -23.83 -13.42
C LEU A 186 27.58 -22.38 -12.92
N GLU A 187 27.72 -21.42 -13.83
CA GLU A 187 27.76 -19.98 -13.56
C GLU A 187 26.50 -19.47 -12.84
N ILE A 188 25.33 -20.00 -13.22
CA ILE A 188 24.04 -19.62 -12.62
C ILE A 188 23.94 -20.22 -11.22
N LEU A 189 24.38 -21.48 -11.04
CA LEU A 189 24.44 -22.14 -9.73
C LEU A 189 25.32 -21.36 -8.76
N GLU A 190 26.46 -20.83 -9.21
CA GLU A 190 27.31 -19.97 -8.39
C GLU A 190 26.64 -18.66 -8.01
N ASP A 191 25.91 -18.04 -8.93
CA ASP A 191 25.15 -16.82 -8.65
C ASP A 191 23.97 -17.05 -7.70
N ILE A 192 23.35 -18.23 -7.72
CA ILE A 192 22.33 -18.63 -6.75
C ILE A 192 22.95 -18.77 -5.36
N VAL A 193 24.13 -19.41 -5.26
CA VAL A 193 24.86 -19.53 -3.99
C VAL A 193 25.17 -18.15 -3.40
N LYS A 194 25.56 -17.17 -4.21
CA LYS A 194 25.79 -15.78 -3.76
C LYS A 194 24.53 -15.07 -3.24
N ASN A 195 23.32 -15.54 -3.63
CA ASN A 195 22.05 -14.90 -3.29
C ASN A 195 21.16 -15.76 -2.35
N LEU A 196 21.74 -16.74 -1.64
CA LEU A 196 20.99 -17.65 -0.76
C LEU A 196 20.14 -16.93 0.30
N GLU A 197 20.53 -15.73 0.74
CA GLU A 197 19.76 -14.96 1.73
C GLU A 197 18.33 -14.63 1.26
N GLN A 198 18.12 -14.51 -0.06
CA GLN A 198 16.83 -14.14 -0.66
C GLN A 198 15.88 -15.34 -0.81
N LEU A 199 16.40 -16.57 -0.74
CA LEU A 199 15.61 -17.79 -0.86
C LEU A 199 14.89 -18.14 0.44
N SER A 200 13.76 -18.84 0.35
CA SER A 200 13.10 -19.44 1.52
C SER A 200 13.88 -20.66 2.01
N ALA A 201 13.71 -21.01 3.28
CA ALA A 201 14.40 -22.15 3.84
C ALA A 201 13.94 -23.49 3.23
N GLU A 202 12.72 -23.59 2.70
CA GLU A 202 12.26 -24.77 1.97
C GLU A 202 13.06 -24.96 0.67
N VAL A 203 13.29 -23.88 -0.07
CA VAL A 203 14.10 -23.91 -1.30
C VAL A 203 15.54 -24.30 -0.98
N ILE A 204 16.12 -23.73 0.07
CA ILE A 204 17.50 -24.03 0.48
C ILE A 204 17.63 -25.49 0.95
N SER A 205 16.64 -26.00 1.70
CA SER A 205 16.61 -27.40 2.13
C SER A 205 16.50 -28.35 0.92
N ALA A 206 15.60 -28.04 -0.02
CA ALA A 206 15.44 -28.83 -1.23
C ALA A 206 16.71 -28.81 -2.11
N LEU A 207 17.41 -27.68 -2.22
CA LEU A 207 18.71 -27.58 -2.89
C LEU A 207 19.77 -28.50 -2.28
N LEU A 208 19.82 -28.63 -0.95
CA LEU A 208 20.76 -29.51 -0.24
C LEU A 208 20.48 -31.01 -0.48
N GLN A 209 19.21 -31.34 -0.72
CA GLN A 209 18.74 -32.70 -0.96
C GLN A 209 18.91 -33.17 -2.42
N LEU A 210 19.28 -32.28 -3.34
CA LEU A 210 19.51 -32.64 -4.75
C LEU A 210 20.72 -33.57 -4.89
N LYS A 211 20.46 -34.80 -5.37
CA LYS A 211 21.51 -35.82 -5.60
C LYS A 211 22.47 -35.45 -6.74
N ASN A 212 22.00 -34.67 -7.71
CA ASN A 212 22.74 -34.35 -8.93
C ASN A 212 23.50 -33.00 -8.85
N LEU A 213 23.57 -32.37 -7.67
CA LEU A 213 24.28 -31.11 -7.51
C LEU A 213 25.80 -31.36 -7.61
N PRO A 214 26.55 -30.63 -8.48
CA PRO A 214 28.00 -30.77 -8.55
C PRO A 214 28.65 -30.58 -7.18
N ALA A 215 29.61 -31.44 -6.83
CA ALA A 215 30.25 -31.43 -5.51
C ALA A 215 30.85 -30.05 -5.15
N SER A 216 31.44 -29.36 -6.13
CA SER A 216 31.98 -28.01 -5.98
C SER A 216 30.94 -26.97 -5.58
N ILE A 217 29.72 -27.04 -6.13
CA ILE A 217 28.61 -26.16 -5.76
C ILE A 217 28.09 -26.55 -4.38
N ARG A 218 27.97 -27.86 -4.09
CA ARG A 218 27.50 -28.35 -2.79
C ARG A 218 28.39 -27.86 -1.64
N GLU A 219 29.70 -27.91 -1.81
CA GLU A 219 30.67 -27.39 -0.85
C GLU A 219 30.56 -25.87 -0.67
N LYS A 220 30.45 -25.10 -1.77
CA LYS A 220 30.23 -23.65 -1.71
C LYS A 220 28.93 -23.31 -0.98
N LEU A 221 27.86 -24.04 -1.23
CA LEU A 221 26.54 -23.84 -0.64
C LEU A 221 26.57 -24.13 0.88
N LEU A 222 27.21 -25.23 1.30
CA LEU A 222 27.42 -25.55 2.72
C LEU A 222 28.31 -24.51 3.42
N LYS A 223 29.35 -24.04 2.75
CA LYS A 223 30.24 -22.99 3.27
C LYS A 223 29.45 -21.70 3.51
N GLU A 224 28.65 -21.27 2.55
CA GLU A 224 27.84 -20.04 2.63
C GLU A 224 26.76 -20.12 3.71
N ILE A 225 26.08 -21.28 3.84
CA ILE A 225 25.11 -21.53 4.93
C ILE A 225 25.79 -21.42 6.29
N ASN A 226 27.00 -21.97 6.44
CA ASN A 226 27.72 -21.95 7.70
C ASN A 226 28.30 -20.56 8.04
N SER A 227 28.71 -19.78 7.04
CA SER A 227 29.22 -18.42 7.25
C SER A 227 28.10 -17.40 7.50
N ASN A 228 26.86 -17.68 7.08
CA ASN A 228 25.76 -16.73 7.18
C ASN A 228 24.75 -17.08 8.30
N PRO A 229 24.75 -16.35 9.44
CA PRO A 229 23.89 -16.67 10.58
C PRO A 229 22.39 -16.50 10.29
N LYS A 230 22.01 -15.63 9.35
CA LYS A 230 20.59 -15.43 8.97
C LYS A 230 20.06 -16.67 8.24
N ILE A 231 20.82 -17.20 7.29
CA ILE A 231 20.44 -18.42 6.56
C ILE A 231 20.36 -19.60 7.54
N LYS A 232 21.34 -19.71 8.43
CA LYS A 232 21.35 -20.73 9.49
C LYS A 232 20.12 -20.66 10.40
N SER A 233 19.71 -19.45 10.82
CA SER A 233 18.48 -19.28 11.61
C SER A 233 17.20 -19.64 10.85
N LYS A 234 17.13 -19.33 9.55
CA LYS A 234 15.99 -19.69 8.69
C LYS A 234 15.88 -21.21 8.54
N LEU A 235 17.00 -21.90 8.32
CA LEU A 235 17.03 -23.36 8.24
C LEU A 235 16.70 -24.04 9.57
N LYS A 236 17.17 -23.49 10.70
CA LYS A 236 16.83 -23.99 12.05
C LYS A 236 15.33 -23.96 12.36
N ALA A 237 14.58 -23.05 11.74
CA ALA A 237 13.13 -22.96 11.93
C ALA A 237 12.36 -24.08 11.20
N ILE A 238 12.92 -24.64 10.13
CA ILE A 238 12.28 -25.69 9.32
C ILE A 238 12.75 -27.07 9.74
N ASP A 239 14.04 -27.21 10.08
CA ASP A 239 14.60 -28.49 10.50
C ASP A 239 15.45 -28.33 11.78
N PRO A 240 14.86 -28.55 12.97
CA PRO A 240 15.55 -28.48 14.25
C PRO A 240 16.74 -29.44 14.39
N LEU A 241 16.87 -30.42 13.48
CA LEU A 241 17.90 -31.47 13.50
C LEU A 241 19.26 -30.98 12.99
N LEU A 242 19.34 -29.81 12.34
CA LEU A 242 20.61 -29.20 11.91
C LEU A 242 21.50 -28.72 13.08
N ASN A 243 21.06 -28.89 14.34
CA ASN A 243 21.83 -28.53 15.54
C ASN A 243 22.99 -29.50 15.86
N GLY A 244 23.10 -30.66 15.21
CA GLY A 244 24.15 -31.65 15.50
C GLY A 244 25.58 -31.32 14.99
N ILE A 245 25.78 -30.19 14.29
CA ILE A 245 27.06 -29.89 13.60
C ILE A 245 27.99 -28.97 14.44
N GLU A 246 27.52 -28.37 15.53
CA GLU A 246 28.35 -27.51 16.39
C GLU A 246 28.70 -28.20 17.70
N GLY A 247 29.89 -28.81 17.78
CA GLY A 247 30.32 -29.49 19.00
C GLY A 247 31.80 -29.84 19.08
N VAL A 248 32.70 -28.85 19.02
CA VAL A 248 34.03 -28.95 19.66
C VAL A 248 34.46 -27.59 20.26
N GLY A 249 34.46 -27.53 21.60
CA GLY A 249 35.46 -26.81 22.40
C GLY A 249 35.25 -25.32 22.70
N GLY A 250 34.82 -25.00 23.93
CA GLY A 250 34.95 -23.65 24.50
C GLY A 250 34.24 -23.47 25.83
N ILE A 251 34.85 -23.90 26.94
CA ILE A 251 34.37 -23.63 28.30
C ILE A 251 34.78 -22.21 28.69
N THR A 252 33.80 -21.34 28.99
CA THR A 252 34.05 -20.08 29.72
C THR A 252 33.18 -20.02 30.98
N PRO A 253 33.71 -19.57 32.13
CA PRO A 253 32.98 -19.61 33.40
C PRO A 253 32.08 -18.38 33.62
N THR A 254 30.97 -18.64 34.28
CA THR A 254 29.89 -17.73 34.70
C THR A 254 30.35 -16.67 35.71
N PRO A 255 29.90 -15.40 35.63
CA PRO A 255 30.15 -14.41 36.67
C PRO A 255 29.04 -14.38 37.74
N ARG A 256 29.48 -14.20 38.98
CA ARG A 256 28.70 -14.13 40.23
C ARG A 256 28.03 -12.75 40.40
N PRO A 257 26.84 -12.63 41.04
CA PRO A 257 26.16 -11.34 41.20
C PRO A 257 26.74 -10.55 42.37
N GLN A 258 26.98 -9.24 42.19
CA GLN A 258 27.28 -8.30 43.29
C GLN A 258 26.10 -7.38 43.59
N VAL A 259 25.81 -7.27 44.88
CA VAL A 259 24.82 -6.42 45.53
C VAL A 259 25.33 -4.97 45.61
N LYS A 260 24.52 -3.98 45.23
CA LYS A 260 24.79 -2.54 45.47
C LYS A 260 23.79 -1.94 46.46
N LYS A 261 24.31 -1.24 47.47
CA LYS A 261 23.57 -0.36 48.41
C LYS A 261 23.55 1.10 47.91
N PRO A 262 22.58 1.94 48.32
CA PRO A 262 22.49 3.34 47.87
C PRO A 262 23.25 4.30 48.81
N LYS A 263 23.74 5.42 48.26
CA LYS A 263 24.18 6.60 49.02
C LYS A 263 23.53 7.86 48.45
N VAL A 264 22.87 8.60 49.35
CA VAL A 264 22.30 9.95 49.18
C VAL A 264 23.41 10.97 49.40
N ASN A 265 23.42 12.07 48.63
CA ASN A 265 24.14 13.28 49.01
C ASN A 265 23.48 14.54 48.42
N ILE A 266 23.21 15.51 49.30
CA ILE A 266 22.68 16.85 49.02
C ILE A 266 23.84 17.85 49.22
N PRO A 267 23.97 18.92 48.40
CA PRO A 267 24.78 20.09 48.76
C PRO A 267 23.97 21.39 48.95
N PRO A 268 24.57 22.42 49.60
CA PRO A 268 23.85 23.36 50.47
C PRO A 268 23.62 24.76 49.88
N LEU A 269 22.72 25.52 50.54
CA LEU A 269 22.36 26.92 50.27
C LEU A 269 23.49 27.91 50.56
N SER A 270 23.64 28.93 49.69
CA SER A 270 24.49 30.11 49.91
C SER A 270 23.67 31.35 50.31
N LYS A 271 24.23 32.14 51.23
CA LYS A 271 23.67 33.38 51.80
C LYS A 271 23.92 34.58 50.87
N ARG A 272 22.95 35.47 50.70
CA ARG A 272 23.10 36.79 50.05
C ARG A 272 22.90 37.92 51.07
N THR A 273 23.81 38.90 51.02
CA THR A 273 23.68 40.21 51.68
C THR A 273 23.05 41.25 50.72
N PRO A 274 22.32 42.26 51.23
CA PRO A 274 21.62 43.24 50.39
C PRO A 274 22.53 44.39 49.92
N LYS A 275 22.42 44.78 48.64
CA LYS A 275 23.00 46.00 48.05
C LYS A 275 21.94 47.11 47.98
N LYS A 276 22.42 48.36 48.14
CA LYS A 276 21.67 49.63 48.10
C LYS A 276 20.97 49.87 46.73
N PRO A 277 19.90 50.68 46.69
CA PRO A 277 19.14 50.93 45.46
C PRO A 277 19.92 51.83 44.50
N ASP A 278 20.17 51.32 43.30
CA ASP A 278 20.69 52.08 42.16
C ASP A 278 19.56 52.89 41.50
N ASP A 279 19.95 54.05 40.99
CA ASP A 279 19.19 55.04 40.24
C ASP A 279 18.22 54.40 39.20
N PRO A 280 16.89 54.61 39.30
CA PRO A 280 15.89 53.88 38.51
C PRO A 280 16.03 54.09 36.99
N MET A 281 16.61 55.21 36.54
CA MET A 281 16.83 55.42 35.10
C MET A 281 17.97 54.57 34.53
N LYS A 282 19.01 54.24 35.31
CA LYS A 282 20.07 53.34 34.85
C LYS A 282 19.62 51.89 34.72
N ALA A 283 18.59 51.49 35.49
CA ALA A 283 18.02 50.15 35.41
C ALA A 283 17.28 49.89 34.08
N LEU A 284 16.77 50.93 33.41
CA LEU A 284 16.09 50.84 32.11
C LEU A 284 17.05 50.80 30.91
N LEU A 285 18.36 50.96 31.14
CA LEU A 285 19.39 50.78 30.10
C LEU A 285 20.02 49.39 30.11
N ASP A 286 19.68 48.57 31.11
CA ASP A 286 20.16 47.20 31.27
C ASP A 286 19.29 46.23 30.43
N PRO A 287 19.86 45.60 29.38
CA PRO A 287 19.11 44.72 28.48
C PRO A 287 18.47 43.52 29.21
N ASP A 288 19.08 43.02 30.28
CA ASP A 288 18.59 41.86 31.02
C ASP A 288 17.36 42.18 31.87
N LYS A 289 17.21 43.45 32.29
CA LYS A 289 16.03 43.93 33.00
C LYS A 289 14.92 44.26 32.01
N LEU A 290 15.24 44.85 30.85
CA LEU A 290 14.28 45.18 29.80
C LEU A 290 13.55 43.94 29.25
N ALA A 291 14.27 42.83 29.09
CA ALA A 291 13.70 41.57 28.60
C ALA A 291 12.58 41.03 29.52
N LYS A 292 12.62 41.34 30.82
CA LYS A 292 11.71 40.83 31.85
C LYS A 292 10.42 41.66 32.02
N ILE A 293 10.34 42.86 31.44
CA ILE A 293 9.16 43.74 31.53
C ILE A 293 8.06 43.21 30.62
N ASP A 294 6.80 43.13 31.06
CA ASP A 294 5.68 42.63 30.24
C ASP A 294 5.37 43.56 29.04
N GLU A 295 4.73 43.05 27.99
CA GLU A 295 4.33 43.81 26.79
C GLU A 295 3.45 45.02 27.15
N ASN A 296 2.51 44.85 28.08
CA ASN A 296 1.63 45.92 28.54
C ASN A 296 2.39 47.02 29.29
N ASP A 297 3.37 46.63 30.11
CA ASP A 297 4.22 47.57 30.85
C ASP A 297 5.18 48.33 29.91
N LEU A 298 5.69 47.67 28.87
CA LEU A 298 6.47 48.28 27.79
C LEU A 298 5.66 49.36 27.04
N GLU A 299 4.39 49.09 26.74
CA GLU A 299 3.49 50.06 26.12
C GLU A 299 3.15 51.22 27.05
N ALA A 300 2.91 50.95 28.34
CA ALA A 300 2.69 51.98 29.34
C ALA A 300 3.90 52.92 29.48
N LEU A 301 5.11 52.37 29.49
CA LEU A 301 6.36 53.15 29.55
C LEU A 301 6.60 53.98 28.28
N LEU A 302 6.22 53.47 27.10
CA LEU A 302 6.32 54.21 25.83
C LEU A 302 5.37 55.41 25.74
N ASN A 303 4.31 55.41 26.56
CA ASN A 303 3.34 56.49 26.63
C ASN A 303 3.75 57.62 27.60
N ASP A 304 4.86 57.47 28.35
CA ASP A 304 5.38 58.54 29.20
C ASP A 304 5.98 59.67 28.33
N PRO A 305 5.47 60.92 28.41
CA PRO A 305 5.97 62.05 27.62
C PRO A 305 7.37 62.51 28.03
N ASN A 306 7.84 62.15 29.23
CA ASN A 306 9.15 62.56 29.76
C ASN A 306 10.27 61.55 29.48
N LEU A 307 9.97 60.48 28.73
CA LEU A 307 10.94 59.43 28.46
C LEU A 307 12.03 59.90 27.49
N ALA A 308 13.29 59.75 27.88
CA ALA A 308 14.43 60.10 27.04
C ALA A 308 14.37 59.38 25.68
N PRO A 309 14.70 60.04 24.55
CA PRO A 309 14.56 59.47 23.21
C PRO A 309 15.28 58.13 23.01
N GLU A 310 16.45 57.98 23.63
CA GLU A 310 17.27 56.76 23.57
C GLU A 310 16.61 55.56 24.26
N VAL A 311 15.96 55.79 25.41
CA VAL A 311 15.23 54.75 26.15
C VAL A 311 13.96 54.38 25.37
N ARG A 312 13.28 55.37 24.77
CA ARG A 312 12.10 55.16 23.93
C ARG A 312 12.40 54.28 22.71
N LEU A 313 13.55 54.49 22.05
CA LEU A 313 13.98 53.68 20.91
C LEU A 313 14.20 52.21 21.31
N ARG A 314 14.86 51.96 22.46
CA ARG A 314 15.12 50.61 22.97
C ARG A 314 13.84 49.89 23.41
N LEU A 315 12.92 50.58 24.08
CA LEU A 315 11.61 50.01 24.44
C LEU A 315 10.81 49.65 23.17
N MET A 316 10.85 50.49 22.12
CA MET A 316 10.20 50.16 20.84
C MET A 316 10.84 48.95 20.14
N GLU A 317 12.16 48.83 20.19
CA GLU A 317 12.87 47.69 19.62
C GLU A 317 12.52 46.39 20.35
N GLU A 318 12.42 46.43 21.68
CA GLU A 318 12.07 45.26 22.47
C GLU A 318 10.59 44.88 22.35
N LEU A 319 9.69 45.87 22.26
CA LEU A 319 8.28 45.65 21.92
C LEU A 319 8.14 44.98 20.53
N ARG A 320 8.94 45.41 19.54
CA ARG A 320 8.98 44.77 18.21
C ARG A 320 9.46 43.33 18.30
N LYS A 321 10.50 43.03 19.08
CA LYS A 321 10.96 41.63 19.29
C LYS A 321 9.89 40.77 19.95
N LYS A 322 9.18 41.28 20.95
CA LYS A 322 8.09 40.55 21.63
C LYS A 322 6.90 40.30 20.70
N ARG A 323 6.48 41.30 19.93
CA ARG A 323 5.41 41.17 18.93
C ARG A 323 5.80 40.27 17.75
N ALA A 324 7.06 40.26 17.34
CA ALA A 324 7.57 39.34 16.32
C ALA A 324 7.50 37.89 16.80
N LYS A 325 7.84 37.61 18.07
CA LYS A 325 7.65 36.28 18.69
C LYS A 325 6.18 35.86 18.74
N LYS A 326 5.25 36.81 18.96
CA LYS A 326 3.79 36.57 19.00
C LYS A 326 3.14 36.40 17.61
N ARG A 327 3.82 36.86 16.55
CA ARG A 327 3.38 36.71 15.14
C ARG A 327 3.82 35.37 14.52
N ILE A 328 4.66 34.60 15.20
CA ILE A 328 4.78 33.16 14.93
C ILE A 328 3.47 32.55 15.47
N VAL A 329 2.56 32.26 14.54
CA VAL A 329 1.22 31.73 14.80
C VAL A 329 1.33 30.49 15.69
N ASP A 330 0.81 30.57 16.91
CA ASP A 330 0.46 29.41 17.72
C ASP A 330 -0.66 28.67 17.00
N VAL A 331 -0.29 27.76 16.09
CA VAL A 331 -1.15 26.64 15.74
C VAL A 331 -1.24 25.79 17.02
N PRO A 332 -2.42 25.60 17.62
CA PRO A 332 -2.54 24.81 18.84
C PRO A 332 -1.92 23.42 18.62
N PRO A 333 -1.14 22.90 19.59
CA PRO A 333 -0.48 21.60 19.45
C PRO A 333 -1.53 20.52 19.14
N LEU A 334 -1.26 19.73 18.09
CA LEU A 334 -2.17 18.68 17.65
C LEU A 334 -2.46 17.70 18.78
N THR A 335 -3.74 17.58 19.13
CA THR A 335 -4.22 16.45 19.93
C THR A 335 -4.22 15.20 19.05
N LYS A 336 -3.96 14.05 19.67
CA LYS A 336 -3.95 12.75 18.99
C LYS A 336 -5.28 12.46 18.27
N SER A 337 -6.39 12.97 18.82
CA SER A 337 -7.73 12.93 18.22
C SER A 337 -7.81 13.63 16.86
N SER A 338 -7.16 14.79 16.69
CA SER A 338 -7.17 15.54 15.42
C SER A 338 -6.29 14.92 14.34
N LEU A 339 -5.40 13.99 14.67
CA LEU A 339 -4.66 13.16 13.72
C LEU A 339 -5.46 11.91 13.32
N GLU A 340 -6.23 11.36 14.24
CA GLU A 340 -7.12 10.21 14.00
C GLU A 340 -8.35 10.58 13.15
N GLU A 341 -8.77 11.86 13.15
CA GLU A 341 -9.86 12.40 12.31
C GLU A 341 -9.47 12.62 10.83
N ILE A 342 -8.19 12.58 10.47
CA ILE A 342 -7.74 12.83 9.09
C ILE A 342 -7.75 11.52 8.30
N ILE A 343 -8.90 11.23 7.69
CA ILE A 343 -9.13 10.02 6.89
C ILE A 343 -8.55 10.16 5.46
N ASP A 344 -8.45 11.40 4.94
CA ASP A 344 -7.95 11.68 3.59
C ASP A 344 -6.57 12.40 3.62
N PRO A 345 -5.51 11.86 2.98
CA PRO A 345 -4.23 12.55 2.84
C PRO A 345 -4.34 13.92 2.12
N MET A 346 -5.39 14.16 1.34
CA MET A 346 -5.68 15.47 0.75
C MET A 346 -6.17 16.50 1.78
N ASP A 347 -6.88 16.08 2.83
CA ASP A 347 -7.29 16.97 3.93
C ASP A 347 -6.10 17.32 4.84
N TYR A 348 -5.17 16.38 5.03
CA TYR A 348 -3.87 16.67 5.64
C TYR A 348 -3.18 17.78 4.84
N LEU A 349 -2.99 17.59 3.53
CA LEU A 349 -2.34 18.58 2.70
C LEU A 349 -3.12 19.89 2.60
N TYR A 350 -4.45 19.89 2.62
CA TYR A 350 -5.23 21.13 2.66
C TYR A 350 -5.02 21.91 3.97
N LYS A 351 -4.89 21.19 5.10
CA LYS A 351 -4.67 21.76 6.43
C LYS A 351 -3.22 22.20 6.67
N PHE A 352 -2.26 21.56 6.01
CA PHE A 352 -0.82 21.76 6.24
C PHE A 352 -0.05 22.37 5.04
N CYS A 353 -0.62 22.43 3.84
CA CYS A 353 0.00 23.11 2.71
C CYS A 353 -0.21 24.62 2.80
N ILE A 354 0.93 25.31 2.75
CA ILE A 354 1.09 26.76 2.67
C ILE A 354 0.65 27.23 1.28
N ILE A 355 -0.66 27.16 1.01
CA ILE A 355 -1.21 27.87 -0.14
C ILE A 355 -1.14 29.36 0.22
N HIS A 356 -0.17 30.07 -0.34
CA HIS A 356 -0.13 31.51 -0.20
C HIS A 356 -1.41 32.12 -0.79
N PRO A 357 -2.19 32.91 -0.03
CA PRO A 357 -3.44 33.50 -0.52
C PRO A 357 -3.27 34.29 -1.82
N ASP A 358 -2.12 34.94 -1.99
CA ASP A 358 -1.79 35.73 -3.18
C ASP A 358 -1.56 34.86 -4.43
N ARG A 359 -1.19 33.59 -4.25
CA ARG A 359 -0.95 32.62 -5.35
C ARG A 359 -2.23 31.95 -5.83
N MET A 360 -3.28 31.91 -5.01
CA MET A 360 -4.54 31.26 -5.37
C MET A 360 -5.18 31.82 -6.63
N ILE A 361 -5.15 33.15 -6.80
CA ILE A 361 -5.70 33.80 -7.99
C ILE A 361 -4.94 33.34 -9.26
N ASN A 362 -3.64 33.06 -9.14
CA ASN A 362 -2.84 32.56 -10.25
C ASN A 362 -3.20 31.09 -10.56
N TYR A 363 -3.34 30.25 -9.53
CA TYR A 363 -3.72 28.84 -9.70
C TYR A 363 -5.10 28.71 -10.33
N GLU A 364 -6.08 29.47 -9.83
CA GLU A 364 -7.44 29.51 -10.39
C GLU A 364 -7.43 29.93 -11.86
N ARG A 365 -6.65 30.96 -12.22
CA ARG A 365 -6.51 31.40 -13.61
C ARG A 365 -5.95 30.31 -14.51
N VAL A 366 -4.85 29.64 -14.10
CA VAL A 366 -4.24 28.57 -14.88
C VAL A 366 -5.19 27.38 -15.02
N PHE A 367 -5.87 27.01 -13.94
CA PHE A 367 -6.85 25.94 -13.92
C PHE A 367 -8.00 26.18 -14.90
N LEU A 368 -8.63 27.35 -14.82
CA LEU A 368 -9.75 27.73 -15.70
C LEU A 368 -9.33 27.83 -17.17
N ASN A 369 -8.14 28.36 -17.45
CA ASN A 369 -7.59 28.40 -18.81
C ASN A 369 -7.35 26.99 -19.36
N THR A 370 -6.85 26.07 -18.53
CA THR A 370 -6.60 24.69 -18.94
C THR A 370 -7.91 23.96 -19.22
N ILE A 371 -8.93 24.12 -18.37
CA ILE A 371 -10.27 23.57 -18.62
C ILE A 371 -10.88 24.14 -19.90
N LYS A 372 -10.69 25.43 -20.16
CA LYS A 372 -11.16 26.05 -21.41
C LYS A 372 -10.53 25.39 -22.63
N HIS A 373 -9.21 25.17 -22.63
CA HIS A 373 -8.52 24.46 -23.71
C HIS A 373 -8.91 22.99 -23.81
N GLN A 374 -9.11 22.31 -22.68
CA GLN A 374 -9.60 20.94 -22.66
C GLN A 374 -10.98 20.83 -23.33
N LYS A 375 -11.89 21.78 -23.09
CA LYS A 375 -13.19 21.84 -23.76
C LYS A 375 -13.07 22.04 -25.28
N GLU A 376 -12.08 22.80 -25.72
CA GLU A 376 -11.78 23.01 -27.15
C GLU A 376 -11.18 21.75 -27.79
N ALA A 377 -10.31 21.03 -27.07
CA ALA A 377 -9.63 19.82 -27.55
C ALA A 377 -10.53 18.56 -27.54
N TYR A 378 -11.49 18.47 -26.61
CA TYR A 378 -12.35 17.30 -26.43
C TYR A 378 -13.86 17.65 -26.42
N PRO A 379 -14.43 18.13 -27.54
CA PRO A 379 -15.81 18.64 -27.59
C PRO A 379 -16.91 17.60 -27.31
N GLY A 380 -16.59 16.31 -27.17
CA GLY A 380 -17.55 15.20 -27.04
C GLY A 380 -17.64 14.49 -25.68
N GLN A 381 -16.84 14.85 -24.67
CA GLN A 381 -16.78 14.12 -23.37
C GLN A 381 -17.42 14.84 -22.17
N ASN A 382 -18.28 15.84 -22.40
CA ASN A 382 -18.68 16.82 -21.38
C ASN A 382 -19.73 16.31 -20.34
N PRO A 383 -19.55 16.63 -19.03
CA PRO A 383 -20.65 16.93 -18.10
C PRO A 383 -21.22 18.35 -18.33
N PRO A 384 -22.42 18.69 -17.80
CA PRO A 384 -23.17 19.87 -18.27
C PRO A 384 -22.68 21.23 -17.69
N ALA A 385 -22.69 22.24 -18.57
CA ALA A 385 -22.93 23.69 -18.34
C ALA A 385 -21.76 24.72 -18.25
N ASP A 386 -22.21 25.97 -18.46
CA ASP A 386 -21.64 27.19 -19.09
C ASP A 386 -20.42 27.88 -18.43
N LEU A 387 -19.50 28.40 -19.26
CA LEU A 387 -18.32 29.21 -18.85
C LEU A 387 -18.48 30.72 -19.13
N THR A 388 -19.64 31.16 -19.63
CA THR A 388 -19.78 32.50 -20.22
C THR A 388 -19.98 33.64 -19.20
N SER A 389 -20.17 33.34 -17.90
CA SER A 389 -20.59 34.34 -16.90
C SER A 389 -19.45 35.06 -16.17
N ILE A 390 -18.23 34.52 -16.09
CA ILE A 390 -17.21 35.00 -15.12
C ILE A 390 -16.22 36.01 -15.73
N THR A 391 -16.02 36.02 -17.05
CA THR A 391 -14.97 36.85 -17.68
C THR A 391 -15.38 38.30 -17.97
N ASN A 392 -16.64 38.69 -17.77
CA ASN A 392 -17.15 40.02 -18.16
C ASN A 392 -17.41 41.01 -17.01
N MET A 393 -17.08 40.71 -15.74
CA MET A 393 -17.38 41.62 -14.61
C MET A 393 -16.26 42.60 -14.21
N LYS A 394 -15.19 42.77 -14.98
CA LYS A 394 -14.16 43.80 -14.69
C LYS A 394 -13.77 44.61 -15.91
N ARG A 395 -14.68 45.47 -16.38
CA ARG A 395 -14.40 46.76 -17.07
C ARG A 395 -15.71 47.51 -17.26
N GLY A 396 -15.89 48.64 -16.57
CA GLY A 396 -17.09 49.46 -16.72
C GLY A 396 -17.17 50.62 -15.74
N SER A 397 -16.22 51.54 -15.85
CA SER A 397 -16.30 52.88 -15.25
C SER A 397 -17.27 53.77 -16.05
N THR A 398 -18.02 54.60 -15.31
CA THR A 398 -18.64 55.89 -15.67
C THR A 398 -18.88 56.29 -17.14
N MET A 399 -20.17 56.45 -17.49
CA MET A 399 -20.84 57.53 -18.25
C MET A 399 -22.28 57.04 -18.51
N GLY A 400 -23.38 57.77 -18.36
CA GLY A 400 -23.63 59.17 -18.70
C GLY A 400 -24.74 59.21 -19.76
N SER A 401 -25.97 59.51 -19.31
CA SER A 401 -27.11 60.10 -20.05
C SER A 401 -27.74 59.41 -21.29
N ALA A 402 -29.07 59.24 -21.17
CA ALA A 402 -30.14 59.54 -22.13
C ALA A 402 -30.23 58.75 -23.46
N TRP A 403 -31.41 58.17 -23.75
CA TRP A 403 -32.42 58.70 -24.67
C TRP A 403 -33.65 57.78 -24.74
N THR A 404 -34.77 58.37 -25.11
CA THR A 404 -36.17 57.96 -25.06
C THR A 404 -36.66 57.05 -26.19
N ASN A 405 -37.83 56.45 -25.96
CA ASN A 405 -38.93 56.19 -26.91
C ASN A 405 -38.84 55.05 -27.95
N MET A 406 -39.80 54.13 -27.84
CA MET A 406 -40.71 53.55 -28.86
C MET A 406 -41.24 52.23 -28.26
N GLY A 407 -42.54 52.01 -28.07
CA GLY A 407 -43.63 52.17 -29.03
C GLY A 407 -44.19 50.78 -29.31
N GLY A 408 -45.37 50.48 -28.78
CA GLY A 408 -45.87 49.12 -28.59
C GLY A 408 -46.33 48.35 -29.82
N ARG A 409 -46.86 47.14 -29.60
CA ARG A 409 -47.90 46.52 -30.43
C ARG A 409 -48.54 45.32 -29.75
N ARG A 410 -49.79 45.53 -29.32
CA ARG A 410 -50.85 44.53 -29.14
C ARG A 410 -51.02 43.67 -30.40
N ARG A 411 -51.23 42.37 -30.24
CA ARG A 411 -52.21 41.62 -31.04
C ARG A 411 -53.02 40.64 -30.19
N LYS A 412 -54.30 40.58 -30.53
CA LYS A 412 -55.43 39.89 -29.90
C LYS A 412 -55.90 38.81 -30.89
N ARG A 413 -56.47 37.73 -30.33
CA ARG A 413 -57.57 36.88 -30.85
C ARG A 413 -57.33 35.73 -31.85
N GLY A 414 -58.03 34.64 -31.52
CA GLY A 414 -58.57 33.57 -32.39
C GLY A 414 -58.52 32.22 -31.64
N SER A 415 -59.52 31.70 -30.92
CA SER A 415 -60.92 31.30 -31.17
C SER A 415 -61.13 29.86 -31.68
N LYS A 416 -61.83 29.07 -30.83
CA LYS A 416 -62.87 28.03 -31.08
C LYS A 416 -62.54 26.69 -31.78
N GLN A 417 -62.88 25.58 -31.09
CA GLN A 417 -63.95 24.57 -31.39
C GLN A 417 -63.83 23.42 -30.34
N HIS A 418 -64.76 23.16 -29.40
CA HIS A 418 -66.09 22.48 -29.43
C HIS A 418 -66.12 20.98 -29.76
N ARG A 419 -66.41 20.15 -28.74
CA ARG A 419 -67.32 18.96 -28.66
C ARG A 419 -67.40 18.55 -27.18
N MET A 420 -68.51 18.78 -26.47
CA MET A 420 -69.76 17.97 -26.39
C MET A 420 -69.51 16.52 -25.97
N PHE A 421 -69.75 16.20 -24.69
CA PHE A 421 -70.49 15.00 -24.26
C PHE A 421 -71.02 15.23 -22.83
N ASP A 422 -72.35 15.24 -22.70
CA ASP A 422 -73.10 15.19 -21.45
C ASP A 422 -73.14 13.75 -20.93
N GLY A 423 -73.33 13.59 -19.61
CA GLY A 423 -73.70 12.31 -19.01
C GLY A 423 -73.50 12.30 -17.49
N ASN A 424 -74.59 12.60 -16.78
CA ASN A 424 -74.77 12.58 -15.33
C ASN A 424 -74.25 11.30 -14.66
N ASP A 425 -73.80 11.41 -13.40
CA ASP A 425 -74.53 10.82 -12.27
C ASP A 425 -73.99 11.37 -10.93
N ASP A 426 -74.96 11.72 -10.10
CA ASP A 426 -74.87 12.30 -8.77
C ASP A 426 -74.45 11.27 -7.70
N GLU A 427 -74.14 11.81 -6.51
CA GLU A 427 -74.14 11.16 -5.20
C GLU A 427 -72.94 10.27 -4.83
N ASN A 428 -71.91 10.90 -4.23
CA ASN A 428 -71.33 10.52 -2.92
C ASN A 428 -70.06 11.34 -2.62
N GLU A 429 -70.21 12.61 -2.24
CA GLU A 429 -69.16 13.36 -1.54
C GLU A 429 -69.73 13.90 -0.24
N ASP A 430 -69.53 13.17 0.85
CA ASP A 430 -69.33 13.71 2.18
C ASP A 430 -68.87 12.54 3.06
N ILE A 431 -67.58 12.54 3.47
CA ILE A 431 -66.95 11.82 4.62
C ILE A 431 -65.40 11.77 4.53
N LEU A 432 -64.75 12.24 3.45
CA LEU A 432 -63.27 12.21 3.34
C LEU A 432 -62.52 13.51 3.70
N GLY A 433 -63.22 14.53 4.22
CA GLY A 433 -62.64 15.85 4.54
C GLY A 433 -61.73 15.91 5.77
N ASN A 434 -61.73 14.90 6.65
CA ASN A 434 -61.07 15.01 7.96
C ASN A 434 -59.75 14.24 8.14
N GLN A 435 -59.37 13.34 7.20
CA GLN A 435 -58.08 12.63 7.27
C GLN A 435 -56.94 13.36 6.56
N ARG A 436 -57.23 14.23 5.59
CA ARG A 436 -56.21 14.96 4.82
C ARG A 436 -55.58 16.13 5.59
N SER A 437 -56.34 16.75 6.49
CA SER A 437 -55.88 17.87 7.30
C SER A 437 -54.97 17.43 8.46
N GLN A 438 -55.16 16.23 9.01
CA GLN A 438 -54.23 15.66 10.00
C GLN A 438 -52.94 15.11 9.37
N SER A 439 -52.98 14.58 8.13
CA SER A 439 -51.76 14.12 7.47
C SER A 439 -50.86 15.28 7.05
N MET A 440 -51.42 16.43 6.65
CA MET A 440 -50.66 17.65 6.34
C MET A 440 -50.04 18.28 7.59
N LEU A 441 -50.75 18.29 8.72
CA LEU A 441 -50.22 18.83 10.00
C LEU A 441 -49.13 17.94 10.61
N ASN A 442 -49.17 16.62 10.39
CA ASN A 442 -48.08 15.73 10.78
C ASN A 442 -46.86 15.86 9.83
N PHE A 443 -47.09 16.08 8.53
CA PHE A 443 -46.02 16.30 7.55
C PHE A 443 -45.30 17.65 7.75
N GLU A 444 -46.01 18.70 8.16
CA GLU A 444 -45.39 20.00 8.50
C GLU A 444 -44.61 19.96 9.83
N LYS A 445 -45.03 19.16 10.82
CA LYS A 445 -44.24 18.98 12.05
C LYS A 445 -42.94 18.20 11.83
N GLU A 446 -42.93 17.29 10.87
CA GLU A 446 -41.73 16.50 10.50
C GLU A 446 -40.72 17.34 9.69
N ILE A 447 -41.18 18.30 8.87
CA ILE A 447 -40.31 19.17 8.06
C ILE A 447 -39.71 20.35 8.85
N VAL A 448 -40.33 20.79 9.95
CA VAL A 448 -39.85 21.95 10.73
C VAL A 448 -38.73 21.59 11.72
N THR A 449 -38.51 20.32 12.03
CA THR A 449 -37.44 19.87 12.95
C THR A 449 -36.15 19.43 12.26
N GLU A 450 -36.12 19.25 10.93
CA GLU A 450 -34.90 18.90 10.17
C GLU A 450 -34.10 20.13 9.66
N ARG A 451 -34.44 21.35 10.09
CA ARG A 451 -33.65 22.53 9.73
C ARG A 451 -32.58 22.82 10.77
N TYR A 452 -31.34 22.81 10.30
CA TYR A 452 -30.09 23.20 10.97
C TYR A 452 -29.47 22.13 11.86
N ASN A 453 -28.64 21.28 11.23
CA ASN A 453 -27.36 20.78 11.75
C ASN A 453 -26.60 20.14 10.57
N ASP A 454 -26.25 20.94 9.54
CA ASP A 454 -25.44 20.50 8.40
C ASP A 454 -23.94 20.32 8.75
N ASP A 455 -23.55 20.61 10.01
CA ASP A 455 -22.17 20.54 10.50
C ASP A 455 -21.91 19.35 11.45
N GLU A 456 -22.91 18.51 11.74
CA GLU A 456 -22.66 17.27 12.52
C GLU A 456 -22.17 16.17 11.58
N PRO A 457 -20.99 15.58 11.83
CA PRO A 457 -20.50 14.46 11.03
C PRO A 457 -21.54 13.33 11.06
N PRO A 458 -21.72 12.60 9.94
CA PRO A 458 -22.71 11.54 9.87
C PRO A 458 -22.44 10.55 11.01
N VAL A 459 -23.39 10.45 11.93
CA VAL A 459 -23.33 9.51 13.06
C VAL A 459 -23.03 8.13 12.48
N GLU A 460 -21.92 7.53 12.91
CA GLU A 460 -21.52 6.19 12.48
C GLU A 460 -22.70 5.22 12.58
N SER A 461 -22.93 4.47 11.50
CA SER A 461 -23.99 3.48 11.45
C SER A 461 -23.80 2.45 12.57
N GLU A 462 -24.91 1.95 13.12
CA GLU A 462 -24.86 0.88 14.13
C GLU A 462 -24.16 -0.37 13.56
N THR A 463 -24.28 -0.59 12.25
CA THR A 463 -23.60 -1.63 11.48
C THR A 463 -22.08 -1.43 11.49
N ALA A 464 -21.56 -0.22 11.27
CA ALA A 464 -20.13 0.10 11.37
C ALA A 464 -19.57 -0.21 12.78
N ARG A 465 -20.25 0.23 13.84
CA ARG A 465 -19.83 -0.07 15.22
C ARG A 465 -19.80 -1.56 15.54
N LYS A 466 -20.72 -2.34 14.96
CA LYS A 466 -20.73 -3.81 15.10
C LYS A 466 -19.55 -4.44 14.36
N ILE A 467 -19.19 -3.95 13.18
CA ILE A 467 -18.02 -4.40 12.42
C ILE A 467 -16.74 -4.18 13.26
N ASP A 468 -16.58 -3.01 13.87
CA ASP A 468 -15.40 -2.71 14.69
C ASP A 468 -15.32 -3.60 15.94
N LYS A 469 -16.46 -3.86 16.57
CA LYS A 469 -16.53 -4.80 17.69
C LYS A 469 -16.13 -6.23 17.28
N ILE A 470 -16.55 -6.69 16.09
CA ILE A 470 -16.14 -8.00 15.57
C ILE A 470 -14.64 -8.02 15.28
N ASN A 471 -14.09 -6.97 14.65
CA ASN A 471 -12.65 -6.87 14.39
C ASN A 471 -11.84 -7.00 15.69
N PHE A 472 -12.24 -6.27 16.74
CA PHE A 472 -11.60 -6.36 18.06
C PHE A 472 -11.65 -7.78 18.65
N ILE A 473 -12.78 -8.48 18.53
CA ILE A 473 -12.92 -9.87 19.00
C ILE A 473 -12.03 -10.82 18.18
N LEU A 474 -11.98 -10.64 16.86
CA LEU A 474 -11.14 -11.44 15.95
C LEU A 474 -9.66 -11.32 16.31
N ASP A 475 -9.17 -10.12 16.59
CA ASP A 475 -7.78 -9.91 17.00
C ASP A 475 -7.47 -10.65 18.32
N GLY A 476 -8.36 -10.53 19.31
CA GLY A 476 -8.22 -11.25 20.58
C GLY A 476 -8.27 -12.78 20.44
N LEU A 477 -9.02 -13.31 19.47
CA LEU A 477 -9.06 -14.75 19.18
C LEU A 477 -7.80 -15.23 18.45
N ARG A 478 -7.26 -14.42 17.54
CA ARG A 478 -6.01 -14.74 16.82
C ARG A 478 -4.82 -14.80 17.76
N MET A 479 -4.72 -13.88 18.72
CA MET A 479 -3.69 -13.95 19.76
C MET A 479 -3.80 -15.24 20.60
N LYS A 480 -5.02 -15.64 20.97
CA LYS A 480 -5.25 -16.92 21.68
C LYS A 480 -4.89 -18.13 20.82
N GLU A 481 -5.16 -18.09 19.52
CA GLU A 481 -4.77 -19.15 18.58
C GLU A 481 -3.24 -19.29 18.54
N THR A 482 -2.49 -18.18 18.49
CA THR A 482 -1.03 -18.21 18.50
C THR A 482 -0.48 -18.78 19.81
N ASP A 483 -1.05 -18.40 20.97
CA ASP A 483 -0.61 -18.90 22.28
C ASP A 483 -0.84 -20.41 22.43
N VAL A 484 -2.01 -20.89 22.00
CA VAL A 484 -2.34 -22.33 22.01
C VAL A 484 -1.45 -23.08 21.02
N THR A 485 -1.13 -22.50 19.86
CA THR A 485 -0.21 -23.11 18.87
C THR A 485 1.21 -23.23 19.43
N GLN A 486 1.71 -22.22 20.12
CA GLN A 486 3.03 -22.27 20.77
C GLN A 486 3.06 -23.35 21.86
N THR A 487 2.01 -23.43 22.66
CA THR A 487 1.88 -24.46 23.72
C THR A 487 1.84 -25.86 23.11
N LEU A 488 1.08 -26.06 22.02
CA LEU A 488 1.01 -27.31 21.28
C LEU A 488 2.40 -27.73 20.77
N ASN A 489 3.12 -26.82 20.11
CA ASN A 489 4.45 -27.09 19.58
C ASN A 489 5.47 -27.41 20.69
N ALA A 490 5.41 -26.70 21.81
CA ALA A 490 6.26 -26.97 22.97
C ALA A 490 6.00 -28.37 23.57
N SER A 491 4.73 -28.74 23.80
CA SER A 491 4.37 -30.06 24.30
C SER A 491 4.73 -31.17 23.32
N THR A 492 4.54 -30.98 22.01
CA THR A 492 4.95 -31.95 20.99
C THR A 492 6.47 -32.12 20.93
N GLY A 493 7.23 -31.04 21.08
CA GLY A 493 8.69 -31.08 21.21
C GLY A 493 9.15 -31.86 22.45
N GLN A 494 8.52 -31.62 23.61
CA GLN A 494 8.80 -32.35 24.84
C GLN A 494 8.46 -33.84 24.74
N ILE A 495 7.32 -34.20 24.13
CA ILE A 495 6.98 -35.60 23.85
C ILE A 495 8.05 -36.25 22.98
N SER A 496 8.50 -35.57 21.93
CA SER A 496 9.52 -36.10 21.02
C SER A 496 10.84 -36.37 21.75
N HIS A 497 11.25 -35.46 22.63
CA HIS A 497 12.43 -35.62 23.48
C HIS A 497 12.28 -36.79 24.45
N LEU A 498 11.24 -36.81 25.29
CA LEU A 498 11.01 -37.87 26.28
C LEU A 498 10.82 -39.24 25.63
N THR A 499 10.20 -39.28 24.45
CA THR A 499 10.06 -40.51 23.67
C THR A 499 11.42 -41.00 23.20
N SER A 500 12.27 -40.13 22.65
CA SER A 500 13.63 -40.53 22.25
C SER A 500 14.47 -41.03 23.44
N GLU A 501 14.37 -40.35 24.59
CA GLU A 501 15.05 -40.73 25.82
C GLU A 501 14.55 -42.09 26.34
N ALA A 502 13.24 -42.30 26.37
CA ALA A 502 12.63 -43.58 26.74
C ALA A 502 13.02 -44.73 25.81
N ILE A 503 13.18 -44.47 24.50
CA ILE A 503 13.63 -45.47 23.53
C ILE A 503 15.08 -45.88 23.82
N VAL A 504 15.97 -44.90 24.01
CA VAL A 504 17.39 -45.15 24.32
C VAL A 504 17.54 -45.90 25.64
N GLU A 505 16.68 -45.63 26.63
CA GLU A 505 16.70 -46.27 27.94
C GLU A 505 16.16 -47.70 27.92
N LEU A 506 15.01 -47.93 27.27
CA LEU A 506 14.32 -49.23 27.29
C LEU A 506 14.80 -50.20 26.21
N TYR A 507 15.28 -49.68 25.07
CA TYR A 507 15.61 -50.45 23.86
C TYR A 507 16.91 -49.93 23.20
N PRO A 508 18.06 -49.95 23.91
CA PRO A 508 19.32 -49.43 23.39
C PRO A 508 19.78 -50.11 22.09
N GLU A 509 19.35 -51.35 21.83
CA GLU A 509 19.61 -52.10 20.60
C GLU A 509 19.09 -51.42 19.32
N VAL A 510 18.07 -50.56 19.43
CA VAL A 510 17.47 -49.85 18.28
C VAL A 510 18.44 -48.85 17.65
N LEU A 511 19.46 -48.43 18.39
CA LEU A 511 20.50 -47.51 17.95
C LEU A 511 21.53 -48.16 17.03
N ASP A 512 21.60 -49.50 16.97
CA ASP A 512 22.49 -50.19 16.05
C ASP A 512 22.07 -49.87 14.59
N PRO A 513 22.96 -49.40 13.71
CA PRO A 513 22.65 -49.17 12.30
C PRO A 513 22.07 -50.41 11.61
N ASP A 514 22.50 -51.60 12.03
CA ASP A 514 22.09 -52.90 11.48
C ASP A 514 20.90 -53.50 12.25
N PHE A 515 20.24 -52.72 13.11
CA PHE A 515 19.10 -53.18 13.89
C PHE A 515 18.00 -53.72 12.97
N SER A 516 17.68 -55.00 13.16
CA SER A 516 16.53 -55.65 12.55
C SER A 516 15.70 -56.28 13.66
N PRO A 517 14.38 -56.05 13.71
CA PRO A 517 13.51 -56.48 14.80
C PRO A 517 13.41 -58.02 14.98
N LYS A 518 14.08 -58.81 14.14
CA LYS A 518 14.07 -60.29 14.17
C LYS A 518 15.41 -60.93 14.58
N LYS A 519 16.49 -60.18 14.79
CA LYS A 519 17.79 -60.74 15.18
C LYS A 519 18.02 -60.62 16.68
N ASN A 520 18.27 -61.74 17.35
CA ASN A 520 18.76 -61.76 18.73
C ASN A 520 20.18 -61.19 18.73
N PHE A 521 20.39 -60.05 19.39
CA PHE A 521 21.69 -59.38 19.44
C PHE A 521 22.60 -59.98 20.54
N SER A 522 23.89 -60.10 20.22
CA SER A 522 24.96 -60.41 21.18
C SER A 522 25.32 -59.13 21.96
N THR A 523 25.35 -59.22 23.29
CA THR A 523 25.36 -58.11 24.26
C THR A 523 26.70 -57.38 24.45
N GLU A 524 27.69 -57.56 23.57
CA GLU A 524 29.06 -57.07 23.85
C GLU A 524 29.35 -55.61 23.43
N LYS A 525 28.51 -54.95 22.62
CA LYS A 525 28.73 -53.52 22.32
C LYS A 525 28.41 -52.65 23.54
N THR A 526 29.33 -51.77 23.91
CA THR A 526 29.22 -50.94 25.10
C THR A 526 28.13 -49.87 24.92
N ILE A 527 27.18 -49.78 25.86
CA ILE A 527 26.06 -48.80 25.88
C ILE A 527 26.51 -47.35 25.59
N PHE A 528 27.75 -47.01 25.98
CA PHE A 528 28.35 -45.71 25.77
C PHE A 528 28.53 -45.37 24.27
N GLU A 529 28.95 -46.33 23.44
CA GLU A 529 29.12 -46.11 21.99
C GLU A 529 27.78 -45.86 21.32
N LEU A 530 26.75 -46.62 21.70
CA LEU A 530 25.39 -46.49 21.15
C LEU A 530 24.75 -45.12 21.44
N ARG A 531 25.02 -44.52 22.62
CA ARG A 531 24.50 -43.18 22.97
C ARG A 531 25.02 -42.08 22.05
N SER A 532 26.22 -42.20 21.48
CA SER A 532 26.73 -41.22 20.52
C SER A 532 25.87 -41.15 19.25
N TYR A 533 25.38 -42.31 18.79
CA TYR A 533 24.51 -42.43 17.62
C TYR A 533 23.10 -41.92 17.86
N ALA A 534 22.61 -41.87 19.11
CA ALA A 534 21.26 -41.40 19.42
C ALA A 534 21.01 -39.96 18.95
N SER A 535 22.04 -39.11 18.93
CA SER A 535 21.95 -37.73 18.43
C SER A 535 21.70 -37.63 16.92
N SER A 536 21.98 -38.69 16.16
CA SER A 536 21.85 -38.72 14.69
C SER A 536 20.49 -39.18 14.18
N TYR A 537 19.65 -39.75 15.05
CA TYR A 537 18.34 -40.27 14.67
C TYR A 537 17.21 -39.34 15.12
N THR A 538 16.22 -39.17 14.25
CA THR A 538 14.98 -38.46 14.61
C THR A 538 14.08 -39.37 15.44
N THR A 539 13.24 -38.79 16.31
CA THR A 539 12.26 -39.57 17.09
C THR A 539 11.38 -40.44 16.19
N GLU A 540 10.99 -39.93 15.01
CA GLU A 540 10.20 -40.68 14.02
C GLU A 540 10.97 -41.89 13.48
N GLN A 541 12.25 -41.73 13.13
CA GLN A 541 13.09 -42.83 12.67
C GLN A 541 13.23 -43.92 13.73
N LEU A 542 13.45 -43.53 14.99
CA LEU A 542 13.51 -44.47 16.11
C LEU A 542 12.17 -45.22 16.30
N LEU A 543 11.04 -44.51 16.19
CA LEU A 543 9.71 -45.10 16.30
C LEU A 543 9.42 -46.12 15.18
N THR A 544 9.89 -45.90 13.95
CA THR A 544 9.68 -46.86 12.84
C THR A 544 10.41 -48.19 13.03
N ARG A 545 11.47 -48.20 13.85
CA ARG A 545 12.24 -49.41 14.16
C ARG A 545 11.58 -50.25 15.26
N LEU A 546 10.72 -49.66 16.06
CA LEU A 546 10.07 -50.32 17.19
C LEU A 546 8.83 -51.10 16.77
N SER A 547 8.57 -52.20 17.47
CA SER A 547 7.30 -52.92 17.36
C SER A 547 6.16 -52.14 18.03
N LYS A 548 4.92 -52.43 17.62
CA LYS A 548 3.72 -51.78 18.19
C LYS A 548 3.60 -51.92 19.70
N THR A 549 4.02 -53.04 20.28
CA THR A 549 3.99 -53.29 21.73
C THR A 549 5.01 -52.42 22.46
N GLN A 550 6.23 -52.27 21.92
CA GLN A 550 7.25 -51.40 22.49
C GLN A 550 6.81 -49.92 22.47
N ILE A 551 6.21 -49.48 21.36
CA ILE A 551 5.62 -48.13 21.24
C ILE A 551 4.52 -47.92 22.30
N GLN A 552 3.68 -48.93 22.55
CA GLN A 552 2.67 -48.86 23.61
C GLN A 552 3.30 -48.77 25.00
N THR A 553 4.38 -49.49 25.28
CA THR A 553 5.09 -49.41 26.56
C THR A 553 5.68 -48.02 26.80
N ILE A 554 6.30 -47.41 25.78
CA ILE A 554 6.85 -46.04 25.87
C ILE A 554 5.73 -45.02 26.09
N ASN A 555 4.64 -45.12 25.32
CA ASN A 555 3.48 -44.24 25.45
C ASN A 555 2.72 -44.40 26.79
N SER A 556 2.99 -45.49 27.52
CA SER A 556 2.40 -45.76 28.83
C SER A 556 3.16 -45.09 29.98
N ARG A 557 4.33 -44.46 29.73
CA ARG A 557 5.00 -43.60 30.72
C ARG A 557 4.10 -42.42 31.08
N GLU A 558 3.98 -42.15 32.38
CA GLU A 558 3.03 -41.17 32.93
C GLU A 558 3.28 -39.75 32.37
N GLU A 559 4.55 -39.34 32.24
CA GLU A 559 4.93 -38.03 31.68
C GLU A 559 4.49 -37.87 30.21
N ILE A 560 4.74 -38.89 29.38
CA ILE A 560 4.32 -38.91 27.97
C ILE A 560 2.80 -38.93 27.86
N LYS A 561 2.12 -39.68 28.74
CA LYS A 561 0.66 -39.75 28.79
C LYS A 561 0.03 -38.40 29.16
N GLN A 562 0.60 -37.69 30.13
CA GLN A 562 0.15 -36.35 30.54
C GLN A 562 0.33 -35.33 29.40
N LEU A 563 1.51 -35.30 28.77
CA LEU A 563 1.76 -34.41 27.63
C LEU A 563 0.88 -34.74 26.43
N ASN A 564 0.63 -36.01 26.13
CA ASN A 564 -0.32 -36.41 25.10
C ASN A 564 -1.74 -35.91 25.41
N GLY A 565 -2.15 -35.91 26.68
CA GLY A 565 -3.39 -35.28 27.14
C GLY A 565 -3.43 -33.78 26.84
N GLN A 566 -2.34 -33.07 27.12
CA GLN A 566 -2.20 -31.63 26.83
C GLN A 566 -2.20 -31.33 25.33
N VAL A 567 -1.54 -32.15 24.51
CA VAL A 567 -1.58 -32.04 23.04
C VAL A 567 -3.00 -32.21 22.53
N ARG A 568 -3.73 -33.26 22.96
CA ARG A 568 -5.14 -33.46 22.57
C ARG A 568 -6.03 -32.29 22.96
N TRP A 569 -5.86 -31.76 24.17
CA TRP A 569 -6.60 -30.59 24.64
C TRP A 569 -6.29 -29.36 23.78
N SER A 570 -5.01 -29.08 23.52
CA SER A 570 -4.56 -27.92 22.74
C SER A 570 -5.05 -28.00 21.30
N THR A 571 -4.97 -29.17 20.66
CA THR A 571 -5.50 -29.40 19.31
C THR A 571 -7.01 -29.18 19.25
N SER A 572 -7.77 -29.73 20.21
CA SER A 572 -9.22 -29.50 20.29
C SER A 572 -9.56 -28.03 20.49
N LYS A 573 -8.83 -27.34 21.37
CA LYS A 573 -9.02 -25.91 21.63
C LYS A 573 -8.72 -25.05 20.41
N LEU A 574 -7.68 -25.40 19.66
CA LEU A 574 -7.27 -24.71 18.43
C LEU A 574 -8.32 -24.89 17.32
N THR A 575 -8.90 -26.09 17.17
CA THR A 575 -10.05 -26.32 16.28
C THR A 575 -11.24 -25.45 16.65
N GLN A 576 -11.59 -25.36 17.95
CA GLN A 576 -12.68 -24.50 18.42
C GLN A 576 -12.43 -23.01 18.14
N LEU A 577 -11.20 -22.53 18.34
CA LEU A 577 -10.83 -21.13 18.05
C LEU A 577 -10.97 -20.84 16.55
N ARG A 578 -10.46 -21.72 15.69
CA ARG A 578 -10.56 -21.58 14.22
C ARG A 578 -12.00 -21.53 13.74
N MET A 579 -12.86 -22.44 14.21
CA MET A 579 -14.29 -22.41 13.88
C MET A 579 -14.95 -21.09 14.33
N ARG A 580 -14.61 -20.58 15.52
CA ARG A 580 -15.16 -19.30 16.01
C ARG A 580 -14.68 -18.11 15.19
N ILE A 581 -13.41 -18.10 14.79
CA ILE A 581 -12.83 -17.07 13.91
C ILE A 581 -13.54 -17.08 12.55
N GLU A 582 -13.73 -18.26 11.95
CA GLU A 582 -14.42 -18.43 10.67
C GLU A 582 -15.87 -17.91 10.72
N MET A 583 -16.62 -18.27 11.77
CA MET A 583 -17.98 -17.75 11.97
C MET A 583 -18.03 -16.22 12.08
N LEU A 584 -17.11 -15.62 12.83
CA LEU A 584 -17.06 -14.16 13.00
C LEU A 584 -16.63 -13.44 11.72
N LEU A 585 -15.78 -14.05 10.90
CA LEU A 585 -15.43 -13.52 9.57
C LEU A 585 -16.67 -13.51 8.66
N GLY A 586 -17.46 -14.57 8.65
CA GLY A 586 -18.73 -14.60 7.90
C GLY A 586 -19.74 -13.56 8.39
N GLU A 587 -19.88 -13.39 9.71
CA GLU A 587 -20.75 -12.35 10.30
C GLU A 587 -20.28 -10.93 9.92
N ARG A 588 -18.96 -10.68 9.95
CA ARG A 588 -18.35 -9.42 9.53
C ARG A 588 -18.64 -9.11 8.06
N GLU A 589 -18.47 -10.08 7.17
CA GLU A 589 -18.73 -9.89 5.73
C GLU A 589 -20.20 -9.56 5.46
N HIS A 590 -21.11 -10.23 6.15
CA HIS A 590 -22.54 -9.93 6.08
C HIS A 590 -22.86 -8.50 6.57
N LEU A 591 -22.26 -8.05 7.67
CA LEU A 591 -22.45 -6.68 8.17
C LEU A 591 -21.86 -5.62 7.23
N ILE A 592 -20.72 -5.90 6.58
CA ILE A 592 -20.15 -5.00 5.56
C ILE A 592 -21.12 -4.85 4.38
N ALA A 593 -21.73 -5.94 3.92
CA ALA A 593 -22.73 -5.89 2.86
C ALA A 593 -23.97 -5.07 3.27
N LEU A 594 -24.45 -5.21 4.51
CA LEU A 594 -25.54 -4.41 5.05
C LEU A 594 -25.19 -2.92 5.17
N ASP A 595 -24.01 -2.57 5.68
CA ASP A 595 -23.56 -1.18 5.76
C ASP A 595 -23.47 -0.54 4.36
N GLN A 596 -22.99 -1.29 3.37
CA GLN A 596 -22.98 -0.82 1.98
C GLN A 596 -24.41 -0.59 1.43
N GLU A 597 -25.35 -1.49 1.71
CA GLU A 597 -26.75 -1.33 1.30
C GLU A 597 -27.40 -0.12 1.99
N GLU A 598 -27.14 0.10 3.28
CA GLU A 598 -27.60 1.28 4.01
C GLU A 598 -27.05 2.57 3.42
N ARG A 599 -25.74 2.64 3.14
CA ARG A 599 -25.11 3.78 2.46
C ARG A 599 -25.71 4.02 1.07
N GLN A 600 -25.98 2.95 0.32
CA GLN A 600 -26.65 3.07 -0.98
C GLN A 600 -28.06 3.62 -0.83
N LYS A 601 -28.87 3.12 0.12
CA LYS A 601 -30.23 3.64 0.39
C LYS A 601 -30.20 5.13 0.75
N VAL A 602 -29.25 5.54 1.59
CA VAL A 602 -29.02 6.95 1.93
C VAL A 602 -28.68 7.76 0.69
N MET A 603 -27.72 7.29 -0.13
CA MET A 603 -27.37 7.91 -1.42
C MET A 603 -28.57 8.01 -2.39
N TYR A 604 -29.42 6.99 -2.46
CA TYR A 604 -30.64 7.01 -3.28
C TYR A 604 -31.70 7.97 -2.72
N LYS A 605 -31.82 8.10 -1.40
CA LYS A 605 -32.69 9.10 -0.75
C LYS A 605 -32.23 10.51 -1.14
N TYR A 606 -30.93 10.80 -1.08
CA TYR A 606 -30.38 12.09 -1.51
C TYR A 606 -30.52 12.33 -3.03
N LYS A 607 -30.29 11.32 -3.87
CA LYS A 607 -30.53 11.42 -5.33
C LYS A 607 -32.00 11.67 -5.70
N ARG A 608 -32.96 11.18 -4.90
CA ARG A 608 -34.39 11.48 -5.12
C ARG A 608 -34.75 12.93 -4.80
N VAL A 609 -34.11 13.54 -3.80
CA VAL A 609 -34.29 14.96 -3.46
C VAL A 609 -33.80 15.87 -4.58
N GLU A 610 -32.84 15.41 -5.40
CA GLU A 610 -32.29 16.15 -6.54
C GLU A 610 -33.33 16.46 -7.63
N ARG A 611 -34.35 15.60 -7.81
CA ARG A 611 -35.47 15.85 -8.74
C ARG A 611 -36.57 16.75 -8.18
N PHE A 612 -36.60 16.98 -6.87
CA PHE A 612 -37.60 17.79 -6.17
C PHE A 612 -37.07 19.07 -5.55
N ARG A 613 -35.77 19.37 -5.69
CA ARG A 613 -35.30 20.75 -5.56
C ARG A 613 -36.05 21.54 -6.63
N ARG A 614 -37.01 22.39 -6.22
CA ARG A 614 -37.52 23.52 -7.02
C ARG A 614 -36.32 24.05 -7.79
N GLN A 615 -36.40 24.17 -9.13
CA GLN A 615 -35.34 24.78 -9.94
C GLN A 615 -34.78 25.97 -9.15
N GLN A 616 -33.59 25.78 -8.56
CA GLN A 616 -33.07 26.79 -7.66
C GLN A 616 -32.88 28.06 -8.48
N SER A 617 -33.17 29.21 -7.86
CA SER A 617 -33.24 30.46 -8.61
C SER A 617 -31.93 30.64 -9.40
N PRO A 618 -31.97 31.23 -10.61
CA PRO A 618 -30.76 31.51 -11.38
C PRO A 618 -29.68 32.24 -10.55
N LEU A 619 -30.10 33.02 -9.56
CA LEU A 619 -29.21 33.68 -8.60
C LEU A 619 -28.48 32.71 -7.66
N TRP A 620 -29.16 31.66 -7.18
CA TRP A 620 -28.52 30.63 -6.36
C TRP A 620 -27.51 29.82 -7.17
N ASN A 621 -27.84 29.46 -8.41
CA ASN A 621 -26.90 28.78 -9.32
C ASN A 621 -25.73 29.69 -9.73
N ALA A 622 -25.94 31.01 -9.78
CA ALA A 622 -24.88 31.98 -10.00
C ALA A 622 -23.96 32.15 -8.77
N LEU A 623 -24.51 32.00 -7.56
CA LEU A 623 -23.76 32.08 -6.30
C LEU A 623 -23.11 30.74 -5.90
N HIS A 624 -23.65 29.62 -6.38
CA HIS A 624 -23.19 28.25 -6.09
C HIS A 624 -23.20 27.43 -7.38
N PRO A 625 -22.28 27.70 -8.32
CA PRO A 625 -22.23 26.98 -9.60
C PRO A 625 -22.10 25.46 -9.35
N PRO A 626 -23.02 24.63 -9.88
CA PRO A 626 -23.20 23.23 -9.46
C PRO A 626 -22.15 22.24 -10.02
N THR A 627 -21.01 22.72 -10.49
CA THR A 627 -19.93 21.83 -10.96
C THR A 627 -18.62 22.36 -10.43
N ASP A 628 -18.02 21.64 -9.49
CA ASP A 628 -16.58 21.73 -9.30
C ASP A 628 -15.97 21.44 -10.66
N TYR A 629 -15.44 22.47 -11.32
CA TYR A 629 -14.80 22.27 -12.59
C TYR A 629 -13.68 21.24 -12.41
N GLU A 630 -13.66 20.23 -13.27
CA GLU A 630 -12.70 19.14 -13.24
C GLU A 630 -11.74 19.26 -14.42
N MET A 631 -10.44 19.14 -14.15
CA MET A 631 -9.38 19.08 -15.15
C MET A 631 -8.92 17.63 -15.31
N ASN A 632 -8.70 17.18 -16.55
CA ASN A 632 -8.13 15.85 -16.80
C ASN A 632 -6.69 15.80 -16.29
N ILE A 633 -6.30 14.66 -15.70
CA ILE A 633 -4.94 14.48 -15.15
C ILE A 633 -3.82 14.53 -16.22
N GLU A 634 -4.17 14.29 -17.48
CA GLU A 634 -3.27 14.40 -18.63
C GLU A 634 -2.84 15.86 -18.84
N GLU A 635 -3.74 16.81 -18.60
CA GLU A 635 -3.48 18.25 -18.74
C GLU A 635 -2.73 18.85 -17.54
N LEU A 636 -2.64 18.10 -16.43
CA LEU A 636 -1.97 18.56 -15.21
C LEU A 636 -0.51 18.96 -15.48
N GLY A 637 0.22 18.18 -16.27
CA GLY A 637 1.62 18.49 -16.59
C GLY A 637 1.77 19.85 -17.28
N ASN A 638 0.91 20.13 -18.26
CA ASN A 638 0.90 21.42 -18.96
C ASN A 638 0.52 22.55 -18.02
N ALA A 639 -0.52 22.38 -17.20
CA ALA A 639 -0.94 23.40 -16.24
C ALA A 639 0.16 23.75 -15.23
N LEU A 640 0.89 22.76 -14.70
CA LEU A 640 2.00 23.00 -13.78
C LEU A 640 3.18 23.70 -14.45
N ARG A 641 3.47 23.41 -15.73
CA ARG A 641 4.50 24.13 -16.50
C ARG A 641 4.18 25.61 -16.67
N HIS A 642 2.89 25.97 -16.84
CA HIS A 642 2.45 27.37 -16.91
C HIS A 642 2.66 28.11 -15.58
N ILE A 643 2.51 27.42 -14.44
CA ILE A 643 2.76 28.01 -13.11
C ILE A 643 4.26 28.21 -12.88
N ASN A 644 5.08 27.22 -13.23
CA ASN A 644 6.51 27.19 -12.93
C ASN A 644 7.42 27.76 -14.02
N GLY A 645 6.85 28.33 -15.09
CA GLY A 645 7.62 28.98 -16.17
C GLY A 645 8.44 28.02 -17.04
N ASN A 646 7.90 26.82 -17.33
CA ASN A 646 8.51 25.78 -18.19
C ASN A 646 9.81 25.11 -17.69
N LEU A 647 10.29 25.43 -16.49
CA LEU A 647 11.45 24.76 -15.88
C LEU A 647 11.13 23.40 -15.26
N PHE A 648 9.86 22.99 -15.31
CA PHE A 648 9.33 21.82 -14.63
C PHE A 648 9.42 20.57 -15.53
N SER A 649 10.25 19.61 -15.13
CA SER A 649 10.50 18.39 -15.91
C SER A 649 9.34 17.39 -15.81
N ASP A 650 9.21 16.48 -16.79
CA ASP A 650 8.23 15.40 -16.71
C ASP A 650 8.49 14.47 -15.52
N GLN A 651 9.76 14.30 -15.14
CA GLN A 651 10.17 13.52 -13.98
C GLN A 651 9.76 14.19 -12.67
N GLU A 652 9.86 15.50 -12.57
CA GLU A 652 9.34 16.26 -11.42
C GLU A 652 7.80 16.15 -11.34
N CYS A 653 7.10 16.15 -12.49
CA CYS A 653 5.66 15.91 -12.53
C CYS A 653 5.28 14.51 -12.05
N HIS A 654 6.00 13.48 -12.51
CA HIS A 654 5.81 12.10 -12.05
C HIS A 654 6.08 11.98 -10.55
N TYR A 655 7.15 12.63 -10.06
CA TYR A 655 7.49 12.64 -8.64
C TYR A 655 6.38 13.24 -7.77
N ILE A 656 5.78 14.36 -8.19
CA ILE A 656 4.64 14.96 -7.46
C ILE A 656 3.40 14.07 -7.48
N LYS A 657 3.04 13.53 -8.66
CA LYS A 657 1.92 12.56 -8.79
C LYS A 657 2.12 11.37 -7.85
N PHE A 658 3.38 10.96 -7.70
CA PHE A 658 3.80 9.86 -6.88
C PHE A 658 3.73 10.15 -5.38
N ILE A 659 4.30 11.27 -4.91
CA ILE A 659 4.25 11.70 -3.50
C ILE A 659 2.81 11.79 -3.01
N LEU A 660 1.96 12.42 -3.81
CA LEU A 660 0.56 12.69 -3.49
C LEU A 660 -0.33 11.46 -3.62
N LYS A 661 0.20 10.31 -4.06
CA LYS A 661 -0.58 9.10 -4.34
C LYS A 661 -1.84 9.42 -5.15
N ILE A 662 -1.67 10.09 -6.29
CA ILE A 662 -2.75 10.33 -7.24
C ILE A 662 -2.92 9.18 -8.29
N PRO A 663 -2.35 7.95 -8.17
CA PRO A 663 -2.52 6.98 -9.25
C PRO A 663 -3.98 6.54 -9.33
N GLY A 664 -4.55 6.61 -10.52
CA GLY A 664 -5.93 6.20 -10.82
C GLY A 664 -6.97 7.33 -10.83
N VAL A 665 -6.62 8.53 -10.35
CA VAL A 665 -7.52 9.69 -10.46
C VAL A 665 -7.49 10.22 -11.89
N LYS A 666 -8.62 10.12 -12.60
CA LYS A 666 -8.73 10.62 -13.98
C LYS A 666 -8.91 12.14 -14.06
N ARG A 667 -9.50 12.73 -13.03
CA ARG A 667 -9.97 14.11 -13.00
C ARG A 667 -9.70 14.76 -11.65
N ILE A 668 -9.28 16.02 -11.65
CA ILE A 668 -8.93 16.78 -10.46
C ILE A 668 -9.68 18.10 -10.40
N ASN A 669 -10.18 18.48 -9.22
CA ASN A 669 -10.86 19.75 -9.00
C ASN A 669 -9.85 20.88 -8.67
N LEU A 670 -10.33 22.12 -8.58
CA LEU A 670 -9.50 23.29 -8.29
C LEU A 670 -8.74 23.17 -6.95
N ARG A 671 -9.37 22.54 -5.93
CA ARG A 671 -8.75 22.37 -4.60
C ARG A 671 -7.53 21.47 -4.68
N VAL A 672 -7.69 20.30 -5.27
CA VAL A 672 -6.61 19.32 -5.50
C VAL A 672 -5.54 19.95 -6.39
N PHE A 673 -5.93 20.64 -7.47
CA PHE A 673 -5.00 21.33 -8.35
C PHE A 673 -4.17 22.39 -7.61
N SER A 674 -4.78 23.19 -6.73
CA SER A 674 -4.10 24.25 -5.99
C SER A 674 -3.04 23.68 -5.03
N ILE A 675 -3.32 22.52 -4.43
CA ILE A 675 -2.35 21.80 -3.60
C ILE A 675 -1.18 21.29 -4.45
N ILE A 676 -1.48 20.64 -5.58
CA ILE A 676 -0.44 20.14 -6.50
C ILE A 676 0.41 21.31 -7.04
N ALA A 677 -0.23 22.43 -7.38
CA ALA A 677 0.41 23.65 -7.84
C ALA A 677 1.36 24.22 -6.79
N ALA A 678 0.89 24.37 -5.55
CA ALA A 678 1.72 24.84 -4.44
C ALA A 678 2.92 23.92 -4.21
N LEU A 679 2.71 22.60 -4.19
CA LEU A 679 3.80 21.64 -4.06
C LEU A 679 4.79 21.74 -5.24
N SER A 680 4.30 21.96 -6.47
CA SER A 680 5.15 22.11 -7.65
C SER A 680 6.02 23.36 -7.61
N GLU A 681 5.50 24.48 -7.08
CA GLU A 681 6.29 25.69 -6.87
C GLU A 681 7.40 25.43 -5.86
N THR A 682 7.10 24.72 -4.75
CA THR A 682 8.11 24.35 -3.76
C THR A 682 9.16 23.41 -4.35
N VAL A 683 8.75 22.44 -5.19
CA VAL A 683 9.66 21.52 -5.89
C VAL A 683 10.59 22.26 -6.86
N ASN A 684 10.06 23.24 -7.59
CA ASN A 684 10.85 24.08 -8.49
C ASN A 684 11.87 24.96 -7.74
N GLN A 685 11.58 25.32 -6.48
CA GLN A 685 12.48 26.08 -5.60
C GLN A 685 13.50 25.21 -4.84
N ILE A 686 13.49 23.89 -5.03
CA ILE A 686 14.50 23.02 -4.44
C ILE A 686 15.88 23.32 -5.06
N ASP A 687 16.91 23.05 -4.26
CA ASP A 687 18.29 22.99 -4.71
C ASP A 687 18.46 22.20 -6.03
N PRO A 688 19.19 22.74 -7.02
CA PRO A 688 19.52 22.03 -8.27
C PRO A 688 20.08 20.62 -8.04
N PHE A 689 20.84 20.39 -6.96
CA PHE A 689 21.37 19.08 -6.62
C PHE A 689 20.26 18.03 -6.40
N VAL A 690 19.24 18.35 -5.60
CA VAL A 690 18.14 17.42 -5.31
C VAL A 690 17.23 17.27 -6.52
N ARG A 691 17.04 18.31 -7.33
CA ARG A 691 16.35 18.18 -8.64
C ARG A 691 17.07 17.22 -9.57
N ASN A 692 18.40 17.26 -9.60
CA ASN A 692 19.19 16.28 -10.34
C ASN A 692 19.02 14.85 -9.80
N LEU A 693 18.81 14.66 -8.49
CA LEU A 693 18.48 13.36 -7.91
C LEU A 693 17.08 12.90 -8.34
N ILE A 694 16.07 13.79 -8.32
CA ILE A 694 14.71 13.49 -8.80
C ILE A 694 14.75 13.00 -10.25
N ASN A 695 15.51 13.68 -11.11
CA ASN A 695 15.62 13.33 -12.54
C ASN A 695 16.34 12.00 -12.80
N LYS A 696 17.12 11.48 -11.84
CA LYS A 696 17.86 10.20 -11.96
C LYS A 696 17.14 9.03 -11.28
N PHE A 697 16.01 9.28 -10.65
CA PHE A 697 15.39 8.32 -9.76
C PHE A 697 14.52 7.30 -10.52
N ASP A 698 14.57 6.04 -10.08
CA ASP A 698 13.65 5.01 -10.54
C ASP A 698 12.38 5.03 -9.67
N TYR A 699 11.23 5.30 -10.28
CA TYR A 699 9.95 5.47 -9.59
C TYR A 699 9.40 4.16 -9.01
N GLU A 700 9.73 3.02 -9.59
CA GLU A 700 9.29 1.72 -9.05
C GLU A 700 10.03 1.42 -7.73
N ALA A 701 11.34 1.68 -7.72
CA ALA A 701 12.13 1.62 -6.49
C ALA A 701 11.76 2.71 -5.48
N LEU A 702 11.29 3.88 -5.95
CA LEU A 702 10.89 4.99 -5.10
C LEU A 702 9.68 4.65 -4.23
N ASP A 703 8.71 3.84 -4.67
CA ASP A 703 7.52 3.51 -3.86
C ASP A 703 7.88 2.86 -2.53
N ILE A 704 8.66 1.78 -2.64
CA ILE A 704 9.11 0.99 -1.50
C ILE A 704 9.96 1.85 -0.57
N LYS A 705 10.78 2.73 -1.14
CA LYS A 705 11.68 3.62 -0.38
C LYS A 705 10.94 4.83 0.22
N MET A 706 9.89 5.32 -0.43
CA MET A 706 9.03 6.41 0.03
C MET A 706 8.31 5.99 1.31
N GLN A 707 7.76 4.77 1.35
CA GLN A 707 7.12 4.25 2.55
C GLN A 707 8.12 4.18 3.73
N LYS A 708 9.34 3.70 3.49
CA LYS A 708 10.41 3.69 4.50
C LYS A 708 10.84 5.09 4.93
N ALA A 709 10.88 6.05 4.01
CA ALA A 709 11.21 7.44 4.33
C ALA A 709 10.12 8.08 5.21
N LYS A 710 8.84 7.72 5.02
CA LYS A 710 7.74 8.13 5.90
C LYS A 710 7.86 7.50 7.29
N GLU A 711 8.16 6.20 7.36
CA GLU A 711 8.43 5.52 8.64
C GLU A 711 9.60 6.15 9.40
N LEU A 712 10.68 6.52 8.69
CA LEU A 712 11.82 7.22 9.27
C LEU A 712 11.42 8.58 9.82
N PHE A 713 10.61 9.35 9.10
CA PHE A 713 10.08 10.63 9.60
C PHE A 713 9.32 10.46 10.91
N TYR A 714 8.37 9.52 10.94
CA TYR A 714 7.59 9.27 12.14
C TYR A 714 8.44 8.77 13.30
N LEU A 715 9.43 7.90 13.03
CA LEU A 715 10.38 7.45 14.04
C LEU A 715 11.17 8.62 14.65
N MET A 716 11.63 9.56 13.82
CA MET A 716 12.35 10.74 14.30
C MET A 716 11.43 11.68 15.07
N ALA A 717 10.23 11.96 14.54
CA ALA A 717 9.24 12.83 15.17
C ALA A 717 8.83 12.28 16.55
N ASP A 718 8.59 10.97 16.68
CA ASP A 718 8.20 10.31 17.92
C ASP A 718 9.30 10.35 18.99
N LYS A 719 10.55 10.15 18.60
CA LYS A 719 11.70 10.25 19.54
C LYS A 719 11.87 11.67 20.07
N SER A 720 11.40 12.68 19.33
CA SER A 720 11.57 14.10 19.63
C SER A 720 10.34 14.82 20.19
N GLN A 721 9.30 14.11 20.62
CA GLN A 721 8.07 14.70 21.19
C GLN A 721 8.30 15.67 22.37
N LYS A 722 9.49 15.63 23.00
CA LYS A 722 9.88 16.55 24.06
C LYS A 722 10.34 17.93 23.56
N ILE A 723 10.75 18.04 22.30
CA ILE A 723 11.46 19.20 21.74
C ILE A 723 10.66 19.86 20.61
N ALA A 724 9.98 19.08 19.78
CA ALA A 724 9.15 19.58 18.69
C ALA A 724 7.67 19.20 18.86
N PRO A 725 6.73 20.01 18.33
CA PRO A 725 5.32 19.64 18.29
C PRO A 725 5.10 18.35 17.49
N ASN A 726 3.99 17.64 17.75
CA ASN A 726 3.64 16.43 17.00
C ASN A 726 3.62 16.70 15.49
N GLY A 727 4.30 15.85 14.73
CA GLY A 727 4.38 15.96 13.26
C GLY A 727 5.55 16.80 12.73
N TYR A 728 6.53 17.16 13.58
CA TYR A 728 7.74 17.87 13.17
C TYR A 728 9.00 17.15 13.64
N VAL A 729 10.09 17.29 12.88
CA VAL A 729 11.41 16.74 13.22
C VAL A 729 12.36 17.89 13.57
N PRO A 730 12.97 17.93 14.76
CA PRO A 730 13.97 18.93 15.09
C PRO A 730 15.14 18.89 14.10
N LEU A 731 15.58 20.06 13.66
CA LEU A 731 16.63 20.17 12.65
C LEU A 731 17.96 19.57 13.14
N GLU A 732 18.23 19.63 14.45
CA GLU A 732 19.40 19.01 15.07
C GLU A 732 19.38 17.49 14.95
N THR A 733 18.22 16.87 15.19
CA THR A 733 18.03 15.42 15.00
C THR A 733 18.29 15.04 13.55
N LEU A 734 17.78 15.83 12.60
CA LEU A 734 18.06 15.60 11.19
C LEU A 734 19.56 15.72 10.88
N CYS A 735 20.25 16.74 11.37
CA CYS A 735 21.69 16.91 11.16
C CYS A 735 22.48 15.69 11.64
N VAL A 736 22.12 15.10 12.79
CA VAL A 736 22.76 13.89 13.31
C VAL A 736 22.61 12.70 12.36
N GLU A 737 21.41 12.50 11.81
CA GLU A 737 21.15 11.41 10.85
C GLU A 737 21.86 11.67 9.50
N LEU A 738 21.96 12.93 9.05
CA LEU A 738 22.74 13.30 7.87
C LEU A 738 24.25 13.05 8.09
N SER A 739 24.78 13.36 9.28
CA SER A 739 26.16 13.05 9.66
C SER A 739 26.41 11.54 9.71
N ALA A 740 25.48 10.77 10.30
CA ALA A 740 25.54 9.31 10.27
C ALA A 740 25.48 8.76 8.83
N GLY A 741 24.86 9.53 7.94
CA GLY A 741 24.79 9.34 6.49
C GLY A 741 26.08 9.49 5.70
N GLY A 742 27.15 9.99 6.32
CA GLY A 742 28.40 10.30 5.63
C GLY A 742 28.29 11.52 4.71
N ILE A 743 27.34 12.43 4.96
CA ILE A 743 27.27 13.71 4.25
C ILE A 743 28.31 14.66 4.86
N GLU A 744 29.02 15.38 3.99
CA GLU A 744 30.01 16.38 4.39
C GLU A 744 29.37 17.49 5.24
N GLN A 745 30.09 18.00 6.23
CA GLN A 745 29.59 19.03 7.14
C GLN A 745 29.12 20.30 6.40
N GLU A 746 29.78 20.68 5.30
CA GLU A 746 29.38 21.82 4.46
C GLU A 746 27.99 21.60 3.83
N ASN A 747 27.72 20.38 3.35
CA ASN A 747 26.43 19.99 2.79
C ASN A 747 25.36 19.87 3.88
N ILE A 748 25.73 19.47 5.10
CA ILE A 748 24.82 19.47 6.26
C ILE A 748 24.45 20.90 6.63
N GLU A 749 25.40 21.82 6.72
CA GLU A 749 25.15 23.24 6.99
C GLU A 749 24.28 23.87 5.89
N HIS A 750 24.51 23.49 4.64
CA HIS A 750 23.67 23.91 3.53
C HIS A 750 22.25 23.35 3.65
N CYS A 751 22.08 22.06 3.95
CA CYS A 751 20.76 21.45 4.22
C CYS A 751 20.08 22.13 5.41
N LYS A 752 20.83 22.39 6.50
CA LYS A 752 20.35 23.09 7.69
C LYS A 752 19.80 24.47 7.33
N LYS A 753 20.56 25.27 6.57
CA LYS A 753 20.14 26.59 6.09
C LYS A 753 18.93 26.51 5.14
N LYS A 754 18.76 25.41 4.40
CA LYS A 754 17.68 25.20 3.44
C LYS A 754 16.38 24.75 4.10
N PHE A 755 16.45 23.91 5.12
CA PHE A 755 15.29 23.52 5.93
C PHE A 755 14.91 24.61 6.94
N ASP A 756 15.86 25.45 7.36
CA ASP A 756 15.63 26.57 8.29
C ASP A 756 15.42 27.92 7.59
N ARG A 757 14.86 27.94 6.37
CA ARG A 757 14.62 29.20 5.62
C ARG A 757 13.76 30.19 6.40
N GLU A 758 12.87 29.68 7.24
CA GLU A 758 11.91 30.47 8.03
C GLU A 758 12.34 30.63 9.51
N GLY A 759 13.51 30.14 9.90
CA GLY A 759 13.98 30.19 11.29
C GLY A 759 13.16 29.33 12.26
N LYS A 760 12.49 28.29 11.74
CA LYS A 760 11.62 27.38 12.49
C LYS A 760 12.41 26.42 13.38
N ASN A 761 13.64 26.06 13.03
CA ASN A 761 14.46 25.01 13.66
C ASN A 761 13.84 23.60 13.66
N TYR A 762 12.79 23.37 12.88
CA TYR A 762 12.18 22.07 12.69
C TYR A 762 11.81 21.87 11.22
N VAL A 763 11.78 20.61 10.80
CA VAL A 763 11.40 20.17 9.46
C VAL A 763 9.99 19.65 9.51
N ASP A 764 9.12 20.20 8.67
CA ASP A 764 7.76 19.71 8.53
C ASP A 764 7.71 18.48 7.61
N PHE A 765 6.56 17.80 7.60
CA PHE A 765 6.41 16.60 6.78
C PHE A 765 6.46 16.91 5.27
N THR A 766 6.05 18.10 4.85
CA THR A 766 6.02 18.48 3.44
C THR A 766 7.44 18.69 2.92
N ASP A 767 8.24 19.48 3.64
CA ASP A 767 9.67 19.66 3.44
C ASP A 767 10.40 18.32 3.50
N TRP A 768 10.04 17.44 4.43
CA TRP A 768 10.60 16.09 4.45
C TRP A 768 10.32 15.31 3.16
N LEU A 769 9.07 15.30 2.70
CA LEU A 769 8.66 14.57 1.49
C LEU A 769 9.41 15.07 0.25
N ILE A 770 9.61 16.38 0.14
CA ILE A 770 10.31 17.04 -0.96
C ILE A 770 11.78 16.59 -1.09
N TYR A 771 12.42 16.22 0.03
CA TYR A 771 13.81 15.79 0.07
C TYR A 771 13.98 14.26 0.20
N VAL A 772 12.93 13.46 -0.02
CA VAL A 772 13.02 11.99 -0.01
C VAL A 772 14.13 11.42 -0.90
N PRO A 773 14.36 11.91 -2.13
CA PRO A 773 15.46 11.46 -2.97
C PRO A 773 16.83 11.61 -2.31
N LEU A 774 17.03 12.69 -1.54
CA LEU A 774 18.24 12.91 -0.76
C LEU A 774 18.38 11.84 0.32
N PHE A 775 17.34 11.56 1.10
CA PHE A 775 17.37 10.54 2.16
C PHE A 775 17.63 9.13 1.63
N VAL A 776 17.08 8.80 0.47
CA VAL A 776 17.36 7.52 -0.18
C VAL A 776 18.81 7.43 -0.63
N GLU A 777 19.35 8.47 -1.24
CA GLU A 777 20.73 8.51 -1.68
C GLU A 777 21.68 8.32 -0.49
N ILE A 778 21.42 9.03 0.60
CA ILE A 778 22.15 8.89 1.87
C ILE A 778 22.09 7.45 2.37
N HIS A 779 20.89 6.89 2.51
CA HIS A 779 20.72 5.51 2.95
C HIS A 779 21.47 4.52 2.05
N THR A 780 21.42 4.72 0.73
CA THR A 780 22.11 3.87 -0.25
C THR A 780 23.64 3.94 -0.07
N ARG A 781 24.18 5.13 0.23
CA ARG A 781 25.61 5.31 0.55
C ARG A 781 26.01 4.65 1.86
N ILE A 782 25.23 4.82 2.93
CA ILE A 782 25.48 4.15 4.22
C ILE A 782 25.55 2.63 4.04
N VAL A 783 24.56 2.07 3.34
CA VAL A 783 24.48 0.61 3.12
C VAL A 783 25.64 0.11 2.26
N SER A 784 26.06 0.89 1.26
CA SER A 784 27.17 0.51 0.38
C SER A 784 28.51 0.55 1.11
N ASN A 785 28.73 1.57 1.95
CA ASN A 785 29.99 1.83 2.62
C ASN A 785 29.81 2.10 4.14
N PRO A 786 29.37 1.11 4.94
CA PRO A 786 29.00 1.32 6.35
C PRO A 786 30.16 1.70 7.26
N PHE A 787 31.41 1.45 6.84
CA PHE A 787 32.62 1.68 7.62
C PHE A 787 33.54 2.73 7.03
N GLN A 788 33.12 3.46 5.99
CA GLN A 788 33.92 4.56 5.46
C GLN A 788 33.93 5.69 6.49
N ARG A 789 34.85 5.57 7.46
CA ARG A 789 35.16 6.65 8.39
C ARG A 789 35.63 7.81 7.55
N TYR A 790 34.90 8.91 7.66
CA TYR A 790 35.28 10.19 7.10
C TYR A 790 36.67 10.53 7.64
N GLU A 791 37.71 10.39 6.81
CA GLU A 791 39.04 10.85 7.20
C GLU A 791 38.97 12.36 7.36
N ASP A 792 39.45 12.83 8.52
CA ASP A 792 39.39 14.22 8.95
C ASP A 792 39.91 15.15 7.84
N PRO A 793 39.08 16.06 7.27
CA PRO A 793 39.51 16.97 6.21
C PRO A 793 40.61 17.95 6.66
N LEU A 794 40.92 17.99 7.96
CA LEU A 794 42.05 18.72 8.52
C LEU A 794 43.38 17.98 8.44
N LYS A 795 43.42 16.74 7.93
CA LYS A 795 44.67 16.04 7.67
C LYS A 795 45.20 16.50 6.30
N PRO A 796 46.28 17.32 6.25
CA PRO A 796 46.86 17.71 4.97
C PRO A 796 47.27 16.44 4.21
N PRO A 797 47.16 16.44 2.86
CA PRO A 797 47.54 15.29 2.07
C PRO A 797 48.96 14.89 2.42
N THR A 798 49.11 13.69 2.97
CA THR A 798 50.42 13.08 3.16
C THR A 798 51.02 13.00 1.76
N VAL A 799 52.11 13.73 1.54
CA VAL A 799 52.86 13.73 0.29
C VAL A 799 53.39 12.31 0.10
N GLU A 800 52.63 11.46 -0.59
CA GLU A 800 53.13 10.17 -1.05
C GLU A 800 54.13 10.44 -2.19
N GLU A 801 55.36 10.05 -1.89
CA GLU A 801 56.52 10.09 -2.77
C GLU A 801 56.19 9.44 -4.11
N GLN A 802 56.28 10.23 -5.19
CA GLN A 802 56.38 9.67 -6.53
C GLN A 802 57.66 8.83 -6.62
N PRO A 803 57.61 7.57 -7.07
CA PRO A 803 58.83 6.81 -7.31
C PRO A 803 59.58 7.45 -8.48
N LEU A 804 60.85 7.78 -8.26
CA LEU A 804 61.79 8.19 -9.30
C LEU A 804 61.75 7.16 -10.43
N GLN A 805 61.43 7.62 -11.63
CA GLN A 805 61.70 6.89 -12.87
C GLN A 805 63.20 6.91 -13.16
N THR A 806 63.79 5.72 -13.30
CA THR A 806 65.01 5.46 -14.07
C THR A 806 64.65 4.65 -15.30
#